data_AF-A0A5N7B8I5-F1
#
_entry.id   AF-A0A5N7B8I5-F1
#
_cell.length_a   1.000
_cell.length_b   1.000
_cell.length_c   1.000
_cell.angle_alpha   90.00
_cell.angle_beta   90.00
_cell.angle_gamma   90.00
#
_symmetry.space_group_name_H-M   'P 1'
#
loop_
_entity.id
_entity.type
_entity.pdbx_description
1 polymer ?
#
loop_
_entity_poly.entity_id
_entity_poly.type
_entity_poly.pdbx_seq_one_letter_code
_entity_poly.pdbx_strand_id
1 'polypeptide(L)'
;MSSGLSGTNNSPEATATKVSSNNIFIEESSGQGRGNVHYVNRSEHQSLREHGKDVIPGYDANLMRARASLSSAEEKRLLRRIDWHLIPLLAIMYMLKSVDFTNISWGVVLCCHAAVTNRQGLYAVRFFLGLFEAGLWPGMLLQLCYWYRPDEIAPRIVLVTILVPSTASWLSARERAFVEARLPINAPRAAEANFDLRELIATLRNKRVWLFLLCWAFFTVGTTGLTFYQPTVIANLGFTSMGETQLLNIPSAVFAVILTVVFGIVADTGRIPQPAIPLAFMIVIEACYGVLYAFPNNGGVYTATILAGGFSTAWYVMMWPWRVQTTEGATGSAFAIAFANSYGQIGGAVGSQLFNSRFAPRYTTSFGIAMGFVGMAIMMNLITWGFTWKVDVDTRKLKRIRLAAAKKNQAVLDDVDIHVERFNIYAYVGDNRHPDVLVTSHIDTVPPFIPYSLHAPHPDTAPFNRSDLVIAGRGTVDAKASVAAIVFAALETLVENPDASIGLLFDVGEENSGVGMKHFSNSDLNPTPPTYRTVIFGEPTELSLVAAHKGNLGFKLVAEGKAAHSGYPWLGESAISSLIPVLAHLETLQDLPPEKGGLLRSKLLGKSALNIGLVQGGVAANVVSSHAEARISVRLAAGTPEDSRAIIERAVAQVTRGDGRVYLDFGDRQAGSPPQYFDVDVDGFEVITVNYGTDAPALKIHDQETRRVRRYLYGPGSILVAHGDDEAITVGDLEEAVRGYKKLIAASL
;
A
#
# COMPACT_ATOMS: atom_id res chain seq x y z
N MET A 1 -43.32 -29.68 -38.15
CA MET A 1 -43.73 -28.58 -39.06
C MET A 1 -44.89 -27.82 -38.41
N SER A 2 -44.76 -26.49 -38.33
CA SER A 2 -45.81 -25.45 -38.18
C SER A 2 -46.84 -25.62 -37.06
N SER A 3 -46.92 -24.80 -36.00
CA SER A 3 -47.09 -23.34 -35.86
C SER A 3 -48.48 -23.04 -35.28
N GLY A 4 -48.56 -22.23 -34.23
CA GLY A 4 -49.82 -21.71 -33.71
C GLY A 4 -49.65 -20.86 -32.45
N LEU A 5 -49.32 -19.58 -32.64
CA LEU A 5 -49.21 -18.52 -31.64
C LEU A 5 -50.58 -17.92 -31.27
N SER A 6 -50.80 -17.59 -29.99
CA SER A 6 -51.46 -16.38 -29.44
C SER A 6 -51.68 -16.60 -27.94
N GLY A 7 -51.46 -15.71 -26.97
CA GLY A 7 -51.05 -14.32 -26.91
C GLY A 7 -51.30 -13.82 -25.48
N THR A 8 -50.25 -13.24 -24.87
CA THR A 8 -50.22 -12.14 -23.87
C THR A 8 -51.00 -12.24 -22.54
N ASN A 9 -50.26 -12.23 -21.42
CA ASN A 9 -50.64 -11.43 -20.26
C ASN A 9 -49.39 -10.75 -19.66
N ASN A 10 -49.47 -9.42 -19.52
CA ASN A 10 -48.42 -8.49 -19.12
C ASN A 10 -48.17 -8.49 -17.61
N SER A 11 -46.90 -8.54 -17.20
CA SER A 11 -46.42 -8.05 -15.90
C SER A 11 -45.60 -6.77 -16.15
N PRO A 12 -45.76 -5.71 -15.34
CA PRO A 12 -45.04 -4.45 -15.56
C PRO A 12 -43.55 -4.65 -15.25
N GLU A 13 -42.73 -4.41 -16.28
CA GLU A 13 -41.28 -4.29 -16.14
C GLU A 13 -40.96 -3.21 -15.09
N ALA A 14 -40.27 -3.62 -14.03
CA ALA A 14 -39.56 -2.70 -13.17
C ALA A 14 -38.55 -1.96 -14.04
N THR A 15 -38.80 -0.68 -14.27
CA THR A 15 -37.85 0.27 -14.85
C THR A 15 -36.61 0.30 -13.97
N ALA A 16 -35.62 -0.51 -14.33
CA ALA A 16 -34.26 -0.37 -13.84
C ALA A 16 -33.77 1.02 -14.26
N THR A 17 -33.65 1.92 -13.29
CA THR A 17 -33.04 3.23 -13.46
C THR A 17 -31.57 3.03 -13.79
N LYS A 18 -31.26 2.82 -15.08
CA LYS A 18 -29.90 2.92 -15.61
C LYS A 18 -29.46 4.37 -15.49
N VAL A 19 -28.74 4.69 -14.41
CA VAL A 19 -27.81 5.82 -14.41
C VAL A 19 -26.53 5.32 -15.08
N SER A 20 -26.36 5.66 -16.35
CA SER A 20 -25.14 5.39 -17.11
C SER A 20 -24.02 6.30 -16.59
N SER A 21 -23.02 5.69 -15.94
CA SER A 21 -21.72 6.29 -15.64
C SER A 21 -20.81 6.10 -16.85
N ASN A 22 -20.70 7.10 -17.72
CA ASN A 22 -20.12 6.89 -19.05
C ASN A 22 -18.59 6.69 -19.12
N ASN A 23 -17.81 6.72 -18.02
CA ASN A 23 -16.34 6.71 -18.15
C ASN A 23 -15.62 5.66 -17.27
N ILE A 24 -16.33 4.84 -16.50
CA ILE A 24 -15.75 3.73 -15.71
C ILE A 24 -16.60 2.49 -15.96
N PHE A 25 -16.03 1.51 -16.68
CA PHE A 25 -16.69 0.24 -16.91
C PHE A 25 -16.32 -0.72 -15.77
N ILE A 26 -17.32 -1.29 -15.11
CA ILE A 26 -17.17 -2.40 -14.17
C ILE A 26 -17.44 -3.67 -14.97
N GLU A 27 -16.43 -4.51 -15.18
CA GLU A 27 -16.60 -5.82 -15.81
C GLU A 27 -16.46 -6.89 -14.71
N GLU A 28 -17.59 -7.46 -14.27
CA GLU A 28 -17.59 -8.65 -13.42
C GLU A 28 -16.97 -9.79 -14.23
N SER A 29 -15.78 -10.27 -13.83
CA SER A 29 -15.18 -11.42 -14.51
C SER A 29 -16.01 -12.66 -14.16
N SER A 30 -16.81 -13.15 -15.11
CA SER A 30 -17.55 -14.40 -15.00
C SER A 30 -16.56 -15.59 -14.92
N GLY A 31 -16.11 -15.90 -13.71
CA GLY A 31 -15.14 -16.96 -13.49
C GLY A 31 -14.53 -16.90 -12.09
N GLN A 32 -15.30 -17.39 -11.11
CA GLN A 32 -14.89 -17.78 -9.76
C GLN A 32 -13.86 -16.87 -9.05
N GLY A 33 -14.39 -15.96 -8.22
CA GLY A 33 -13.73 -15.43 -7.03
C GLY A 33 -13.02 -14.07 -7.18
N ARG A 34 -13.59 -13.08 -6.48
CA ARG A 34 -12.95 -11.91 -5.83
C ARG A 34 -12.45 -10.75 -6.71
N GLY A 35 -12.93 -9.55 -6.36
CA GLY A 35 -12.41 -8.22 -6.72
C GLY A 35 -13.04 -7.54 -7.94
N ASN A 36 -13.68 -6.38 -7.76
CA ASN A 36 -14.07 -5.50 -8.87
C ASN A 36 -12.82 -4.80 -9.42
N VAL A 37 -12.50 -5.02 -10.70
CA VAL A 37 -11.38 -4.34 -11.37
C VAL A 37 -11.91 -3.10 -12.09
N HIS A 38 -11.33 -1.94 -11.77
CA HIS A 38 -11.78 -0.67 -12.33
C HIS A 38 -10.93 -0.25 -13.54
N TYR A 39 -11.60 0.14 -14.63
CA TYR A 39 -10.98 0.57 -15.88
C TYR A 39 -11.28 2.04 -16.16
N VAL A 40 -10.29 2.75 -16.70
CA VAL A 40 -10.42 4.14 -17.17
C VAL A 40 -9.96 4.26 -18.61
N ASN A 41 -10.72 4.97 -19.44
CA ASN A 41 -10.34 5.21 -20.84
C ASN A 41 -9.27 6.33 -20.94
N ARG A 42 -8.17 6.08 -21.65
CA ARG A 42 -7.01 7.01 -21.70
C ARG A 42 -7.24 8.23 -22.61
N SER A 43 -8.34 8.26 -23.37
CA SER A 43 -8.71 9.36 -24.28
C SER A 43 -9.46 10.51 -23.59
N GLU A 44 -9.91 10.34 -22.36
CA GLU A 44 -10.86 11.22 -21.66
C GLU A 44 -10.27 11.81 -20.38
N HIS A 45 -9.02 12.22 -20.49
CA HIS A 45 -8.18 12.57 -19.35
C HIS A 45 -8.63 13.80 -18.56
N GLN A 46 -9.28 14.73 -19.26
CA GLN A 46 -9.81 15.98 -18.72
C GLN A 46 -11.23 15.82 -18.16
N SER A 47 -11.95 14.73 -18.47
CA SER A 47 -13.35 14.53 -18.04
C SER A 47 -13.49 13.59 -16.84
N LEU A 48 -12.38 13.12 -16.26
CA LEU A 48 -12.37 12.47 -14.95
C LEU A 48 -12.70 13.51 -13.88
N ARG A 49 -13.99 13.77 -13.67
CA ARG A 49 -14.48 14.50 -12.50
C ARG A 49 -13.99 13.79 -11.24
N GLU A 50 -13.70 14.54 -10.18
CA GLU A 50 -13.55 13.97 -8.84
C GLU A 50 -14.88 13.30 -8.46
N HIS A 51 -15.05 12.04 -8.84
CA HIS A 51 -16.09 11.21 -8.27
C HIS A 51 -15.60 10.76 -6.90
N GLY A 52 -16.54 10.77 -5.95
CA GLY A 52 -16.27 10.64 -4.53
C GLY A 52 -15.29 9.52 -4.22
N LYS A 53 -14.44 9.77 -3.22
CA LYS A 53 -13.58 8.78 -2.57
C LYS A 53 -14.34 7.52 -2.10
N ASP A 54 -15.66 7.57 -2.14
CA ASP A 54 -16.62 6.61 -1.61
C ASP A 54 -16.83 5.33 -2.47
N VAL A 55 -16.29 5.24 -3.70
CA VAL A 55 -16.54 4.05 -4.57
C VAL A 55 -15.33 3.12 -4.67
N ILE A 56 -14.12 3.60 -4.40
CA ILE A 56 -12.89 2.86 -4.62
C ILE A 56 -11.93 3.12 -3.43
N PRO A 57 -11.75 2.14 -2.51
CA PRO A 57 -10.77 2.25 -1.44
C PRO A 57 -9.37 2.56 -1.99
N GLY A 58 -8.67 3.57 -1.45
CA GLY A 58 -7.34 3.98 -1.93
C GLY A 58 -7.31 4.86 -3.19
N TYR A 59 -8.47 5.34 -3.66
CA TYR A 59 -8.56 6.20 -4.84
C TYR A 59 -7.91 7.57 -4.64
N ASP A 60 -6.80 7.80 -5.34
CA ASP A 60 -6.19 9.12 -5.50
C ASP A 60 -6.44 9.62 -6.94
N ALA A 61 -7.33 10.59 -7.07
CA ALA A 61 -7.71 11.20 -8.34
C ALA A 61 -6.52 11.77 -9.12
N ASN A 62 -5.47 12.26 -8.44
CA ASN A 62 -4.28 12.80 -9.08
C ASN A 62 -3.39 11.69 -9.65
N LEU A 63 -3.24 10.57 -8.92
CA LEU A 63 -2.55 9.38 -9.43
C LEU A 63 -3.31 8.73 -10.59
N MET A 64 -4.64 8.66 -10.51
CA MET A 64 -5.48 8.07 -11.57
C MET A 64 -5.54 8.94 -12.82
N ARG A 65 -5.60 10.27 -12.65
CA ARG A 65 -5.28 11.20 -13.73
C ARG A 65 -3.88 10.88 -14.22
N ALA A 66 -2.81 10.98 -13.45
CA ALA A 66 -1.47 10.70 -13.96
C ALA A 66 -1.35 9.40 -14.78
N ARG A 67 -1.97 8.28 -14.36
CA ARG A 67 -2.05 6.97 -15.07
C ARG A 67 -2.80 6.98 -16.40
N ALA A 68 -3.90 7.72 -16.51
CA ALA A 68 -4.65 7.76 -17.77
C ALA A 68 -4.05 8.77 -18.78
N SER A 69 -3.03 9.53 -18.37
CA SER A 69 -2.59 10.74 -19.10
C SER A 69 -1.88 10.46 -20.41
N LEU A 70 -1.38 9.24 -20.63
CA LEU A 70 -0.71 8.85 -21.87
C LEU A 70 -1.49 7.73 -22.55
N SER A 71 -1.70 7.85 -23.86
CA SER A 71 -2.25 6.76 -24.67
C SER A 71 -1.33 5.53 -24.62
N SER A 72 -1.86 4.33 -24.88
CA SER A 72 -1.04 3.11 -24.87
C SER A 72 0.11 3.14 -25.90
N ALA A 73 -0.04 3.89 -26.99
CA ALA A 73 1.01 4.09 -27.98
C ALA A 73 2.11 5.04 -27.49
N GLU A 74 1.73 6.13 -26.80
CA GLU A 74 2.67 7.08 -26.20
C GLU A 74 3.43 6.45 -25.04
N GLU A 75 2.77 5.68 -24.18
CA GLU A 75 3.41 4.91 -23.10
C GLU A 75 4.50 3.99 -23.67
N LYS A 76 4.17 3.23 -24.74
CA LYS A 76 5.15 2.32 -25.37
C LYS A 76 6.32 3.07 -26.00
N ARG A 77 6.08 4.27 -26.56
CA ARG A 77 7.12 5.12 -27.14
C ARG A 77 8.01 5.73 -26.04
N LEU A 78 7.42 6.15 -24.93
CA LEU A 78 8.13 6.65 -23.75
C LEU A 78 9.03 5.57 -23.14
N LEU A 79 8.49 4.36 -22.90
CA LEU A 79 9.27 3.23 -22.39
C LEU A 79 10.45 2.88 -23.30
N ARG A 80 10.24 2.83 -24.62
CA ARG A 80 11.34 2.63 -25.56
C ARG A 80 12.40 3.73 -25.48
N ARG A 81 11.98 4.98 -25.26
CA ARG A 81 12.91 6.11 -25.10
C ARG A 81 13.70 5.98 -23.79
N ILE A 82 13.04 5.58 -22.71
CA ILE A 82 13.69 5.22 -21.44
C ILE A 82 14.71 4.11 -21.67
N ASP A 83 14.32 3.00 -22.30
CA ASP A 83 15.20 1.87 -22.57
C ASP A 83 16.44 2.27 -23.37
N TRP A 84 16.28 3.12 -24.40
CA TRP A 84 17.38 3.58 -25.25
C TRP A 84 18.40 4.48 -24.54
N HIS A 85 17.98 5.22 -23.52
CA HIS A 85 18.91 6.08 -22.75
C HIS A 85 19.48 5.33 -21.54
N LEU A 86 18.68 4.46 -20.93
CA LEU A 86 19.02 3.79 -19.69
C LEU A 86 19.83 2.51 -19.91
N ILE A 87 19.40 1.61 -20.79
CA ILE A 87 20.01 0.29 -20.94
C ILE A 87 21.46 0.38 -21.43
N PRO A 88 21.82 1.21 -22.42
CA PRO A 88 23.21 1.37 -22.82
C PRO A 88 24.10 1.93 -21.71
N LEU A 89 23.59 2.89 -20.93
CA LEU A 89 24.31 3.45 -19.78
C LEU A 89 24.52 2.39 -18.69
N LEU A 90 23.50 1.62 -18.33
CA LEU A 90 23.61 0.52 -17.36
C LEU A 90 24.58 -0.57 -17.85
N ALA A 91 24.59 -0.87 -19.14
CA ALA A 91 25.52 -1.83 -19.73
C ALA A 91 26.97 -1.33 -19.70
N ILE A 92 27.21 -0.05 -20.01
CA ILE A 92 28.53 0.59 -19.94
C ILE A 92 29.00 0.69 -18.49
N MET A 93 28.12 1.07 -17.56
CA MET A 93 28.43 1.13 -16.13
C MET A 93 28.74 -0.26 -15.56
N TYR A 94 27.99 -1.28 -15.96
CA TYR A 94 28.29 -2.67 -15.59
C TYR A 94 29.66 -3.09 -16.14
N MET A 95 29.97 -2.74 -17.40
CA MET A 95 31.29 -2.99 -17.99
C MET A 95 32.43 -2.25 -17.27
N LEU A 96 32.27 -0.97 -16.97
CA LEU A 96 33.29 -0.16 -16.27
C LEU A 96 33.47 -0.63 -14.81
N LYS A 97 32.37 -0.96 -14.13
CA LYS A 97 32.39 -1.61 -12.81
C LYS A 97 33.18 -2.93 -12.85
N SER A 98 33.02 -3.72 -13.91
CA SER A 98 33.79 -4.95 -14.10
C SER A 98 35.28 -4.72 -14.34
N VAL A 99 35.74 -3.48 -14.55
CA VAL A 99 37.12 -3.17 -14.96
C VAL A 99 37.93 -2.40 -13.89
N ASP A 100 37.37 -1.44 -13.14
CA ASP A 100 38.21 -0.31 -12.67
C ASP A 100 38.82 -0.28 -11.26
N PHE A 101 38.43 -1.06 -10.24
CA PHE A 101 39.11 -0.94 -8.92
C PHE A 101 39.10 -2.21 -8.08
N THR A 102 38.03 -2.99 -8.14
CA THR A 102 37.93 -4.29 -7.45
C THR A 102 38.92 -5.30 -8.02
N ASN A 103 39.19 -5.30 -9.34
CA ASN A 103 40.09 -6.28 -9.97
C ASN A 103 41.56 -6.17 -9.54
N ILE A 104 42.05 -5.00 -9.11
CA ILE A 104 43.44 -4.84 -8.69
C ILE A 104 43.63 -5.39 -7.27
N SER A 105 42.77 -5.00 -6.31
CA SER A 105 42.83 -5.53 -4.95
C SER A 105 42.40 -7.01 -4.88
N TRP A 106 41.38 -7.40 -5.66
CA TRP A 106 40.97 -8.79 -5.83
C TRP A 106 42.06 -9.61 -6.54
N GLY A 107 42.71 -9.05 -7.57
CA GLY A 107 43.83 -9.66 -8.29
C GLY A 107 45.07 -9.87 -7.43
N VAL A 108 45.43 -8.93 -6.55
CA VAL A 108 46.53 -9.09 -5.59
C VAL A 108 46.23 -10.23 -4.61
N VAL A 109 45.01 -10.28 -4.06
CA VAL A 109 44.57 -11.35 -3.15
C VAL A 109 44.46 -12.69 -3.88
N LEU A 110 44.13 -12.69 -5.17
CA LEU A 110 44.18 -13.88 -6.03
C LEU A 110 45.62 -14.35 -6.25
N CYS A 111 46.57 -13.45 -6.51
CA CYS A 111 48.00 -13.79 -6.61
C CYS A 111 48.53 -14.38 -5.29
N CYS A 112 48.07 -13.88 -4.15
CA CYS A 112 48.40 -14.45 -2.84
C CYS A 112 47.86 -15.88 -2.66
N HIS A 113 46.81 -16.32 -3.38
CA HIS A 113 46.38 -17.73 -3.34
C HIS A 113 47.46 -18.68 -3.87
N ALA A 114 48.29 -18.24 -4.81
CA ALA A 114 49.36 -19.07 -5.36
C ALA A 114 50.51 -19.30 -4.36
N ALA A 115 50.67 -18.41 -3.37
CA ALA A 115 51.72 -18.50 -2.35
C ALA A 115 51.28 -19.30 -1.09
N VAL A 116 50.00 -19.67 -0.99
CA VAL A 116 49.45 -20.39 0.16
C VAL A 116 49.66 -21.89 0.02
N THR A 117 50.33 -22.50 1.00
CA THR A 117 50.61 -23.94 1.04
C THR A 117 49.88 -24.67 2.17
N ASN A 118 49.14 -23.95 3.03
CA ASN A 118 48.47 -24.49 4.20
C ASN A 118 46.95 -24.18 4.22
N ARG A 119 46.18 -25.03 4.90
CA ARG A 119 44.70 -24.97 4.92
C ARG A 119 44.18 -23.70 5.62
N GLN A 120 44.90 -23.24 6.64
CA GLN A 120 44.55 -22.03 7.40
C GLN A 120 44.78 -20.76 6.57
N GLY A 121 45.87 -20.70 5.79
CA GLY A 121 46.13 -19.59 4.87
C GLY A 121 45.07 -19.50 3.78
N LEU A 122 44.54 -20.63 3.30
CA LEU A 122 43.49 -20.63 2.28
C LEU A 122 42.19 -20.01 2.82
N TYR A 123 41.81 -20.32 4.06
CA TYR A 123 40.65 -19.68 4.71
C TYR A 123 40.88 -18.19 4.97
N ALA A 124 42.09 -17.80 5.38
CA ALA A 124 42.43 -16.40 5.58
C ALA A 124 42.30 -15.61 4.28
N VAL A 125 42.91 -16.07 3.18
CA VAL A 125 42.84 -15.37 1.89
C VAL A 125 41.41 -15.38 1.32
N ARG A 126 40.62 -16.44 1.55
CA ARG A 126 39.17 -16.49 1.22
C ARG A 126 38.34 -15.47 2.00
N PHE A 127 38.62 -15.29 3.29
CA PHE A 127 37.99 -14.27 4.11
C PHE A 127 38.34 -12.86 3.61
N PHE A 128 39.62 -12.60 3.34
CA PHE A 128 40.06 -11.31 2.81
C PHE A 128 39.45 -11.02 1.44
N LEU A 129 39.32 -12.02 0.56
CA LEU A 129 38.63 -11.87 -0.71
C LEU A 129 37.18 -11.36 -0.52
N GLY A 130 36.41 -12.00 0.37
CA GLY A 130 35.05 -11.57 0.69
C GLY A 130 34.99 -10.23 1.43
N LEU A 131 35.98 -9.92 2.27
CA LEU A 131 36.09 -8.63 2.97
C LEU A 131 36.30 -7.47 1.99
N PHE A 132 37.20 -7.64 1.01
CA PHE A 132 37.46 -6.63 -0.01
C PHE A 132 36.29 -6.47 -1.00
N GLU A 133 35.47 -7.52 -1.18
CA GLU A 133 34.24 -7.47 -1.96
C GLU A 133 33.10 -6.75 -1.20
N ALA A 134 33.02 -6.92 0.13
CA ALA A 134 31.95 -6.38 0.97
C ALA A 134 32.08 -4.85 1.25
N GLY A 135 33.30 -4.32 1.31
CA GLY A 135 33.55 -2.91 1.63
C GLY A 135 33.32 -1.92 0.47
N LEU A 136 33.07 -2.42 -0.74
CA LEU A 136 33.07 -1.61 -1.96
C LEU A 136 31.95 -0.56 -1.97
N TRP A 137 30.72 -0.97 -1.63
CA TRP A 137 29.55 -0.07 -1.67
C TRP A 137 29.54 0.95 -0.52
N PRO A 138 29.79 0.55 0.75
CA PRO A 138 29.89 1.50 1.85
C PRO A 138 31.12 2.42 1.75
N GLY A 139 32.25 1.90 1.25
CA GLY A 139 33.50 2.66 1.11
C GLY A 139 33.41 3.77 0.06
N MET A 140 32.66 3.54 -1.02
CA MET A 140 32.41 4.56 -2.04
C MET A 140 31.52 5.70 -1.48
N LEU A 141 30.48 5.36 -0.72
CA LEU A 141 29.64 6.36 -0.05
C LEU A 141 30.47 7.19 0.95
N LEU A 142 31.31 6.52 1.74
CA LEU A 142 32.17 7.17 2.71
C LEU A 142 33.22 8.08 2.06
N GLN A 143 33.84 7.67 0.95
CA GLN A 143 34.79 8.51 0.22
C GLN A 143 34.13 9.75 -0.37
N LEU A 144 32.90 9.64 -0.90
CA LEU A 144 32.15 10.80 -1.36
C LEU A 144 31.82 11.76 -0.21
N CYS A 145 31.54 11.24 0.99
CA CYS A 145 31.35 12.04 2.20
C CYS A 145 32.62 12.77 2.68
N TYR A 146 33.81 12.30 2.30
CA TYR A 146 35.06 12.97 2.68
C TYR A 146 35.47 14.12 1.75
N TRP A 147 35.07 14.06 0.48
CA TRP A 147 35.48 15.04 -0.54
C TRP A 147 34.40 16.08 -0.87
N TYR A 148 33.14 15.81 -0.52
CA TYR A 148 31.99 16.65 -0.86
C TYR A 148 31.10 16.88 0.35
N ARG A 149 30.48 18.06 0.45
CA ARG A 149 29.53 18.37 1.54
C ARG A 149 28.17 17.69 1.30
N PRO A 150 27.33 17.46 2.34
CA PRO A 150 26.05 16.74 2.23
C PRO A 150 25.10 17.24 1.12
N ASP A 151 25.14 18.52 0.77
CA ASP A 151 24.40 19.20 -0.30
C ASP A 151 25.03 19.04 -1.71
N GLU A 152 26.31 18.70 -1.77
CA GLU A 152 27.12 18.51 -2.97
C GLU A 152 27.30 17.03 -3.35
N ILE A 153 27.12 16.12 -2.38
CA ILE A 153 27.18 14.67 -2.56
C ILE A 153 26.06 14.18 -3.49
N ALA A 154 24.87 14.78 -3.37
CA ALA A 154 23.67 14.39 -4.11
C ALA A 154 23.84 14.33 -5.64
N PRO A 155 24.34 15.36 -6.36
CA PRO A 155 24.54 15.29 -7.82
C PRO A 155 25.58 14.25 -8.28
N ARG A 156 26.49 13.84 -7.40
CA ARG A 156 27.59 12.90 -7.72
C ARG A 156 27.23 11.45 -7.38
N ILE A 157 26.46 11.24 -6.31
CA ILE A 157 25.74 9.99 -6.06
C ILE A 157 24.70 9.76 -7.17
N VAL A 158 24.01 10.82 -7.62
CA VAL A 158 23.11 10.75 -8.77
C VAL A 158 23.86 10.16 -9.96
N LEU A 159 25.01 10.70 -10.39
CA LEU A 159 25.80 10.14 -11.51
C LEU A 159 26.13 8.62 -11.39
N VAL A 160 26.24 8.10 -10.17
CA VAL A 160 26.56 6.69 -9.85
C VAL A 160 25.31 5.80 -9.69
N THR A 161 24.12 6.39 -9.52
CA THR A 161 22.91 5.66 -9.07
C THR A 161 21.65 5.89 -9.95
N ILE A 162 21.73 6.60 -11.08
CA ILE A 162 20.56 6.95 -11.93
C ILE A 162 19.87 5.66 -12.45
N LEU A 163 18.59 5.36 -12.21
CA LEU A 163 17.38 6.21 -12.24
C LEU A 163 16.42 5.97 -11.07
N VAL A 164 15.92 7.06 -10.48
CA VAL A 164 14.59 7.13 -9.86
C VAL A 164 13.73 8.07 -10.73
N PRO A 165 12.48 7.74 -11.08
CA PRO A 165 11.66 8.52 -12.02
C PRO A 165 11.44 9.99 -11.64
N SER A 166 11.42 10.29 -10.33
CA SER A 166 11.07 11.60 -9.77
C SER A 166 12.09 12.71 -10.10
N THR A 167 13.36 12.34 -10.32
CA THR A 167 14.48 13.29 -10.49
C THR A 167 15.02 13.36 -11.93
N ALA A 168 14.39 12.66 -12.89
CA ALA A 168 14.84 12.59 -14.27
C ALA A 168 14.55 13.90 -15.04
N SER A 169 15.57 14.76 -15.18
CA SER A 169 15.49 16.07 -15.84
C SER A 169 14.98 16.05 -17.29
N TRP A 170 15.14 14.91 -17.98
CA TRP A 170 14.76 14.70 -19.38
C TRP A 170 13.34 14.16 -19.58
N LEU A 171 12.66 13.74 -18.51
CA LEU A 171 11.22 13.45 -18.52
C LEU A 171 10.44 14.74 -18.23
N SER A 172 9.36 14.99 -18.97
CA SER A 172 8.43 16.08 -18.68
C SER A 172 7.70 15.83 -17.36
N ALA A 173 7.19 16.88 -16.71
CA ALA A 173 6.47 16.76 -15.45
C ALA A 173 5.27 15.78 -15.53
N ARG A 174 4.60 15.73 -16.70
CA ARG A 174 3.53 14.78 -17.00
C ARG A 174 4.01 13.34 -17.07
N GLU A 175 5.16 13.10 -17.70
CA GLU A 175 5.75 11.76 -17.82
C GLU A 175 6.29 11.25 -16.48
N ARG A 176 6.86 12.13 -15.64
CA ARG A 176 7.31 11.77 -14.29
C ARG A 176 6.15 11.31 -13.41
N ALA A 177 5.07 12.10 -13.37
CA ALA A 177 3.86 11.77 -12.61
C ALA A 177 3.25 10.43 -13.09
N PHE A 178 3.24 10.18 -14.41
CA PHE A 178 2.76 8.91 -14.96
C PHE A 178 3.61 7.70 -14.50
N VAL A 179 4.93 7.80 -14.53
CA VAL A 179 5.83 6.69 -14.16
C VAL A 179 5.75 6.39 -12.67
N GLU A 180 5.68 7.40 -11.81
CA GLU A 180 5.46 7.23 -10.36
C GLU A 180 4.12 6.57 -10.07
N ALA A 181 3.06 7.03 -10.75
CA ALA A 181 1.74 6.49 -10.52
C ALA A 181 1.61 5.02 -10.93
N ARG A 182 2.39 4.54 -11.91
CA ARG A 182 2.32 3.15 -12.39
C ARG A 182 2.94 2.12 -11.41
N LEU A 183 3.75 2.55 -10.45
CA LEU A 183 4.43 1.65 -9.53
C LEU A 183 3.43 1.00 -8.55
N PRO A 184 3.54 -0.32 -8.25
CA PRO A 184 2.69 -0.98 -7.26
C PRO A 184 2.91 -0.39 -5.86
N ILE A 185 1.93 -0.56 -4.95
CA ILE A 185 2.03 -0.12 -3.54
C ILE A 185 3.31 -0.64 -2.87
N ASN A 186 3.74 -1.85 -3.21
CA ASN A 186 4.91 -2.50 -2.62
C ASN A 186 6.25 -1.97 -3.21
N ALA A 187 6.21 -1.14 -4.26
CA ALA A 187 7.43 -0.61 -4.85
C ALA A 187 8.00 0.52 -3.98
N PRO A 188 9.33 0.54 -3.76
CA PRO A 188 9.99 1.60 -3.00
C PRO A 188 9.65 2.98 -3.57
N ARG A 189 8.97 3.82 -2.79
CA ARG A 189 8.66 5.20 -3.21
C ARG A 189 9.76 6.15 -2.72
N ALA A 190 10.02 7.21 -3.50
CA ALA A 190 11.02 8.21 -3.12
C ALA A 190 10.71 8.89 -1.77
N ALA A 191 9.45 8.89 -1.33
CA ALA A 191 9.01 9.41 -0.03
C ALA A 191 9.33 8.48 1.16
N GLU A 192 9.67 7.21 0.93
CA GLU A 192 9.93 6.19 1.96
C GLU A 192 11.43 6.10 2.33
N ALA A 193 12.20 7.17 2.13
CA ALA A 193 13.67 7.17 2.20
C ALA A 193 14.27 6.96 3.61
N ASN A 194 13.47 6.70 4.64
CA ASN A 194 13.94 6.55 6.02
C ASN A 194 14.24 5.08 6.32
N PHE A 195 15.45 4.79 6.79
CA PHE A 195 15.84 3.48 7.29
C PHE A 195 14.97 3.09 8.50
N ASP A 196 14.20 2.00 8.38
CA ASP A 196 13.41 1.46 9.49
C ASP A 196 13.93 0.09 9.96
N LEU A 197 14.45 0.05 11.19
CA LEU A 197 14.93 -1.18 11.83
C LEU A 197 13.80 -2.20 12.05
N ARG A 198 12.55 -1.76 12.21
CA ARG A 198 11.39 -2.64 12.37
C ARG A 198 11.09 -3.37 11.07
N GLU A 199 11.17 -2.67 9.94
CA GLU A 199 11.00 -3.24 8.59
C GLU A 199 12.09 -4.28 8.29
N LEU A 200 13.33 -4.02 8.71
CA LEU A 200 14.44 -4.98 8.64
C LEU A 200 14.14 -6.27 9.41
N ILE A 201 13.72 -6.14 10.68
CA ILE A 201 13.41 -7.30 11.54
C ILE A 201 12.19 -8.06 11.00
N ALA A 202 11.18 -7.36 10.48
CA ALA A 202 10.02 -7.98 9.82
C ALA A 202 10.45 -8.78 8.59
N THR A 203 11.37 -8.25 7.79
CA THR A 203 11.94 -8.93 6.62
C THR A 203 12.69 -10.22 7.01
N LEU A 204 13.49 -10.18 8.08
CA LEU A 204 14.19 -11.36 8.59
C LEU A 204 13.25 -12.41 9.21
N ARG A 205 12.09 -12.01 9.74
CA ARG A 205 11.06 -12.93 10.23
C ARG A 205 10.18 -13.50 9.11
N ASN A 206 10.25 -12.94 7.91
CA ASN A 206 9.45 -13.39 6.79
C ASN A 206 9.92 -14.76 6.28
N LYS A 207 9.07 -15.77 6.44
CA LYS A 207 9.33 -17.15 6.02
C LYS A 207 9.61 -17.25 4.51
N ARG A 208 9.03 -16.38 3.68
CA ARG A 208 9.22 -16.37 2.22
C ARG A 208 10.67 -16.05 1.84
N VAL A 209 11.30 -15.11 2.55
CA VAL A 209 12.70 -14.73 2.31
C VAL A 209 13.61 -15.95 2.51
N TRP A 210 13.45 -16.68 3.61
CA TRP A 210 14.23 -17.89 3.90
C TRP A 210 14.01 -19.02 2.89
N LEU A 211 12.79 -19.20 2.38
CA LEU A 211 12.51 -20.19 1.33
C LEU A 211 13.28 -19.87 0.03
N PHE A 212 13.31 -18.61 -0.40
CA PHE A 212 14.10 -18.19 -1.55
C PHE A 212 15.61 -18.29 -1.30
N LEU A 213 16.09 -18.01 -0.09
CA LEU A 213 17.51 -18.19 0.28
C LEU A 213 17.94 -19.66 0.21
N LEU A 214 17.09 -20.58 0.68
CA LEU A 214 17.35 -22.01 0.58
C LEU A 214 17.37 -22.51 -0.87
N CYS A 215 16.42 -22.05 -1.70
CA CYS A 215 16.44 -22.34 -3.13
C CYS A 215 17.75 -21.87 -3.78
N TRP A 216 18.18 -20.66 -3.43
CA TRP A 216 19.41 -20.07 -3.95
C TRP A 216 20.66 -20.82 -3.49
N ALA A 217 20.74 -21.20 -2.22
CA ALA A 217 21.89 -21.93 -1.67
C ALA A 217 22.04 -23.33 -2.26
N PHE A 218 20.96 -24.11 -2.38
CA PHE A 218 21.07 -25.45 -3.00
C PHE A 218 21.45 -25.36 -4.47
N PHE A 219 20.90 -24.39 -5.20
CA PHE A 219 21.28 -24.16 -6.59
C PHE A 219 22.74 -23.76 -6.73
N THR A 220 23.21 -22.76 -5.98
CA THR A 220 24.60 -22.28 -6.08
C THR A 220 25.60 -23.38 -5.71
N VAL A 221 25.34 -24.21 -4.70
CA VAL A 221 26.19 -25.36 -4.35
C VAL A 221 26.27 -26.35 -5.52
N GLY A 222 25.13 -26.67 -6.15
CA GLY A 222 25.04 -27.63 -7.25
C GLY A 222 25.62 -27.15 -8.58
N THR A 223 25.59 -25.85 -8.87
CA THR A 223 26.02 -25.32 -10.19
C THR A 223 27.39 -24.66 -10.19
N THR A 224 27.81 -24.04 -9.09
CA THR A 224 29.06 -23.25 -9.07
C THR A 224 30.28 -24.13 -9.31
N GLY A 225 30.26 -25.38 -8.83
CA GLY A 225 31.34 -26.34 -9.08
C GLY A 225 31.57 -26.60 -10.57
N LEU A 226 30.51 -26.77 -11.36
CA LEU A 226 30.64 -26.90 -12.81
C LEU A 226 31.22 -25.63 -13.42
N THR A 227 30.72 -24.45 -13.06
CA THR A 227 31.22 -23.17 -13.62
C THR A 227 32.72 -22.98 -13.41
N PHE A 228 33.25 -23.35 -12.23
CA PHE A 228 34.69 -23.24 -11.95
C PHE A 228 35.54 -24.27 -12.71
N TYR A 229 35.05 -25.51 -12.84
CA TYR A 229 35.80 -26.62 -13.43
C TYR A 229 35.44 -26.89 -14.88
N GLN A 230 34.52 -26.13 -15.47
CA GLN A 230 34.09 -26.25 -16.85
C GLN A 230 35.26 -26.21 -17.85
N PRO A 231 36.24 -25.28 -17.75
CA PRO A 231 37.42 -25.32 -18.62
C PRO A 231 38.24 -26.61 -18.45
N THR A 232 38.36 -27.14 -17.23
CA THR A 232 39.10 -28.37 -16.94
C THR A 232 38.38 -29.60 -17.48
N VAL A 233 37.05 -29.67 -17.35
CA VAL A 233 36.22 -30.74 -17.91
C VAL A 233 36.36 -30.76 -19.43
N ILE A 234 36.33 -29.60 -20.09
CA ILE A 234 36.50 -29.50 -21.55
C ILE A 234 37.94 -29.85 -21.96
N ALA A 235 38.96 -29.40 -21.22
CA ALA A 235 40.36 -29.74 -21.49
C ALA A 235 40.62 -31.26 -21.39
N ASN A 236 39.98 -31.91 -20.41
CA ASN A 236 40.08 -33.36 -20.22
C ASN A 236 39.44 -34.19 -21.36
N LEU A 237 38.65 -33.57 -22.25
CA LEU A 237 38.13 -34.23 -23.44
C LEU A 237 39.19 -34.40 -24.55
N GLY A 238 40.36 -33.75 -24.40
CA GLY A 238 41.53 -33.93 -25.26
C GLY A 238 41.47 -33.22 -26.62
N PHE A 239 40.52 -32.28 -26.81
CA PHE A 239 40.32 -31.63 -28.10
C PHE A 239 41.33 -30.52 -28.43
N THR A 240 41.88 -29.80 -27.44
CA THR A 240 42.73 -28.60 -27.67
C THR A 240 43.61 -28.23 -26.45
N SER A 241 44.54 -27.28 -26.62
CA SER A 241 45.35 -26.71 -25.52
C SER A 241 44.51 -25.93 -24.49
N MET A 242 45.04 -25.70 -23.28
CA MET A 242 44.31 -25.04 -22.18
C MET A 242 43.80 -23.62 -22.53
N GLY A 243 44.52 -22.91 -23.41
CA GLY A 243 44.14 -21.58 -23.90
C GLY A 243 43.00 -21.60 -24.92
N GLU A 244 43.04 -22.52 -25.89
CA GLU A 244 41.97 -22.72 -26.88
C GLU A 244 40.68 -23.24 -26.24
N THR A 245 40.80 -23.98 -25.13
CA THR A 245 39.66 -24.49 -24.36
C THR A 245 38.78 -23.37 -23.79
N GLN A 246 39.34 -22.19 -23.51
CA GLN A 246 38.53 -21.03 -23.08
C GLN A 246 37.68 -20.47 -24.21
N LEU A 247 38.12 -20.57 -25.47
CA LEU A 247 37.30 -20.19 -26.64
C LEU A 247 36.09 -21.12 -26.79
N LEU A 248 36.24 -22.40 -26.41
CA LEU A 248 35.16 -23.39 -26.41
C LEU A 248 34.08 -23.14 -25.35
N ASN A 249 34.26 -22.16 -24.44
CA ASN A 249 33.24 -21.70 -23.50
C ASN A 249 32.32 -20.61 -24.06
N ILE A 250 32.73 -19.90 -25.13
CA ILE A 250 31.95 -18.82 -25.75
C ILE A 250 30.53 -19.29 -26.13
N PRO A 251 30.33 -20.50 -26.72
CA PRO A 251 29.00 -21.00 -27.05
C PRO A 251 28.04 -21.07 -25.84
N SER A 252 28.55 -21.41 -24.66
CA SER A 252 27.74 -21.45 -23.42
C SER A 252 27.23 -20.06 -23.03
N ALA A 253 28.07 -19.03 -23.16
CA ALA A 253 27.69 -17.66 -22.85
C ALA A 253 26.69 -17.11 -23.87
N VAL A 254 26.91 -17.34 -25.17
CA VAL A 254 25.97 -16.96 -26.24
C VAL A 254 24.62 -17.65 -26.03
N PHE A 255 24.64 -18.94 -25.68
CA PHE A 255 23.43 -19.70 -25.39
C PHE A 255 22.67 -19.14 -24.17
N ALA A 256 23.37 -18.77 -23.10
CA ALA A 256 22.76 -18.10 -21.94
C ALA A 256 22.05 -16.79 -22.31
N VAL A 257 22.68 -15.97 -23.17
CA VAL A 257 22.08 -14.71 -23.65
C VAL A 257 20.81 -14.99 -24.45
N ILE A 258 20.85 -15.94 -25.39
CA ILE A 258 19.68 -16.32 -26.19
C ILE A 258 18.54 -16.80 -25.28
N LEU A 259 18.81 -17.70 -24.34
CA LEU A 259 17.82 -18.18 -23.37
C LEU A 259 17.21 -17.04 -22.56
N THR A 260 18.05 -16.12 -22.08
CA THR A 260 17.61 -14.97 -21.27
C THR A 260 16.67 -14.05 -22.07
N VAL A 261 16.98 -13.77 -23.34
CA VAL A 261 16.13 -12.94 -24.21
C VAL A 261 14.82 -13.65 -24.52
N VAL A 262 14.87 -14.91 -24.95
CA VAL A 262 13.69 -15.68 -25.35
C VAL A 262 12.75 -15.87 -24.16
N PHE A 263 13.25 -16.37 -23.03
CA PHE A 263 12.42 -16.62 -21.86
C PHE A 263 12.04 -15.33 -21.12
N GLY A 264 12.79 -14.24 -21.27
CA GLY A 264 12.37 -12.90 -20.85
C GLY A 264 11.12 -12.44 -21.61
N ILE A 265 11.09 -12.61 -22.93
CA ILE A 265 9.90 -12.30 -23.76
C ILE A 265 8.72 -13.22 -23.40
N VAL A 266 8.97 -14.51 -23.19
CA VAL A 266 7.93 -15.48 -22.83
C VAL A 266 7.34 -15.17 -21.44
N ALA A 267 8.18 -14.87 -20.45
CA ALA A 267 7.75 -14.42 -19.13
C ALA A 267 6.91 -13.14 -19.19
N ASP A 268 7.18 -12.27 -20.18
CA ASP A 268 6.42 -11.04 -20.35
C ASP A 268 4.96 -11.29 -20.79
N THR A 269 4.67 -12.42 -21.45
CA THR A 269 3.31 -12.73 -21.95
C THR A 269 2.28 -13.06 -20.86
N GLY A 270 2.71 -13.41 -19.63
CA GLY A 270 1.82 -13.81 -18.53
C GLY A 270 1.03 -15.11 -18.78
N ARG A 271 1.36 -15.88 -19.83
CA ARG A 271 0.72 -17.16 -20.14
C ARG A 271 1.21 -18.30 -19.26
N ILE A 272 2.52 -18.33 -19.02
CA ILE A 272 3.20 -19.37 -18.25
C ILE A 272 3.37 -18.87 -16.81
N PRO A 273 3.17 -19.72 -15.78
CA PRO A 273 3.57 -19.41 -14.41
C PRO A 273 5.05 -19.01 -14.37
N GLN A 274 5.37 -17.89 -13.75
CA GLN A 274 6.75 -17.42 -13.69
C GLN A 274 7.71 -18.42 -13.00
N PRO A 275 7.29 -19.16 -11.96
CA PRO A 275 8.10 -20.19 -11.31
C PRO A 275 8.40 -21.42 -12.19
N ALA A 276 7.59 -21.67 -13.22
CA ALA A 276 7.75 -22.84 -14.09
C ALA A 276 8.98 -22.73 -15.00
N ILE A 277 9.41 -21.52 -15.35
CA ILE A 277 10.60 -21.27 -16.20
C ILE A 277 11.90 -21.69 -15.49
N PRO A 278 12.24 -21.17 -14.29
CA PRO A 278 13.44 -21.60 -13.57
C PRO A 278 13.38 -23.09 -13.18
N LEU A 279 12.20 -23.64 -12.90
CA LEU A 279 12.03 -25.07 -12.63
C LEU A 279 12.36 -25.93 -13.86
N ALA A 280 11.89 -25.54 -15.04
CA ALA A 280 12.20 -26.23 -16.29
C ALA A 280 13.71 -26.19 -16.59
N PHE A 281 14.38 -25.07 -16.31
CA PHE A 281 15.83 -24.96 -16.49
C PHE A 281 16.58 -25.92 -15.56
N MET A 282 16.15 -26.05 -14.29
CA MET A 282 16.75 -27.00 -13.36
C MET A 282 16.58 -28.46 -13.80
N ILE A 283 15.41 -28.82 -14.34
CA ILE A 283 15.17 -30.18 -14.87
C ILE A 283 16.11 -30.49 -16.04
N VAL A 284 16.36 -29.52 -16.92
CA VAL A 284 17.30 -29.69 -18.03
C VAL A 284 18.75 -29.78 -17.51
N ILE A 285 19.12 -28.98 -16.51
CA ILE A 285 20.45 -29.06 -15.86
C ILE A 285 20.64 -30.45 -15.24
N GLU A 286 19.64 -30.97 -14.53
CA GLU A 286 19.67 -32.31 -13.92
C GLU A 286 19.88 -33.41 -14.99
N ALA A 287 19.17 -33.33 -16.11
CA ALA A 287 19.35 -34.25 -17.23
C ALA A 287 20.76 -34.15 -17.85
N CYS A 288 21.30 -32.93 -17.98
CA CYS A 288 22.66 -32.71 -18.45
C CYS A 288 23.69 -33.30 -17.48
N TYR A 289 23.48 -33.15 -16.17
CA TYR A 289 24.35 -33.75 -15.15
C TYR A 289 24.29 -35.27 -15.18
N GLY A 290 23.14 -35.87 -15.50
CA GLY A 290 23.02 -37.31 -15.76
C GLY A 290 23.91 -37.78 -16.94
N VAL A 291 24.01 -36.98 -18.01
CA VAL A 291 24.91 -37.26 -19.14
C VAL A 291 26.38 -37.12 -18.72
N LEU A 292 26.71 -36.10 -17.92
CA LEU A 292 28.06 -35.89 -17.37
C LEU A 292 28.47 -37.01 -16.40
N TYR A 293 27.50 -37.57 -15.66
CA TYR A 293 27.70 -38.72 -14.77
C TYR A 293 27.93 -40.02 -15.55
N ALA A 294 27.13 -40.28 -16.59
CA ALA A 294 27.22 -41.50 -17.40
C ALA A 294 28.44 -41.52 -18.34
N PHE A 295 28.92 -40.34 -18.75
CA PHE A 295 30.06 -40.15 -19.65
C PHE A 295 30.00 -41.01 -20.94
N PRO A 296 28.96 -40.87 -21.79
CA PRO A 296 28.72 -41.78 -22.92
C PRO A 296 29.67 -41.55 -24.11
N ASN A 297 29.97 -40.29 -24.45
CA ASN A 297 30.88 -39.92 -25.54
C ASN A 297 31.42 -38.48 -25.33
N ASN A 298 32.56 -38.16 -25.93
CA ASN A 298 33.21 -36.85 -25.72
C ASN A 298 32.35 -35.69 -26.25
N GLY A 299 31.63 -35.88 -27.36
CA GLY A 299 30.75 -34.86 -27.93
C GLY A 299 29.49 -34.59 -27.11
N GLY A 300 28.91 -35.62 -26.49
CA GLY A 300 27.74 -35.50 -25.62
C GLY A 300 28.09 -34.86 -24.28
N VAL A 301 29.27 -35.17 -23.72
CA VAL A 301 29.78 -34.49 -22.52
C VAL A 301 30.04 -33.00 -22.80
N TYR A 302 30.62 -32.66 -23.95
CA TYR A 302 30.80 -31.27 -24.37
C TYR A 302 29.47 -30.52 -24.52
N THR A 303 28.51 -31.14 -25.21
CA THR A 303 27.17 -30.57 -25.42
C THR A 303 26.42 -30.38 -24.11
N ALA A 304 26.45 -31.38 -23.22
CA ALA A 304 25.84 -31.30 -21.89
C ALA A 304 26.47 -30.21 -21.03
N THR A 305 27.79 -30.00 -21.14
CA THR A 305 28.50 -28.93 -20.43
C THR A 305 28.06 -27.54 -20.90
N ILE A 306 27.93 -27.33 -22.22
CA ILE A 306 27.43 -26.06 -22.79
C ILE A 306 25.99 -25.79 -22.34
N LEU A 307 25.12 -26.81 -22.45
CA LEU A 307 23.72 -26.67 -22.09
C LEU A 307 23.57 -26.38 -20.59
N ALA A 308 24.23 -27.16 -19.72
CA ALA A 308 24.19 -26.96 -18.28
C ALA A 308 24.72 -25.58 -17.87
N GLY A 309 25.84 -25.13 -18.46
CA GLY A 309 26.38 -23.80 -18.22
C GLY A 309 25.42 -22.69 -18.64
N GLY A 310 24.87 -22.77 -19.85
CA GLY A 310 23.96 -21.76 -20.37
C GLY A 310 22.64 -21.65 -19.59
N PHE A 311 22.02 -22.79 -19.26
CA PHE A 311 20.81 -22.81 -18.42
C PHE A 311 21.10 -22.33 -17.00
N SER A 312 22.28 -22.64 -16.45
CA SER A 312 22.65 -22.18 -15.10
C SER A 312 22.78 -20.65 -15.04
N THR A 313 23.40 -20.04 -16.05
CA THR A 313 23.52 -18.57 -16.13
C THR A 313 22.15 -17.91 -16.37
N ALA A 314 21.33 -18.46 -17.27
CA ALA A 314 20.00 -17.92 -17.56
C ALA A 314 19.03 -18.03 -16.36
N TRP A 315 19.18 -19.08 -15.55
CA TRP A 315 18.38 -19.28 -14.33
C TRP A 315 18.51 -18.11 -13.36
N TYR A 316 19.72 -17.59 -13.15
CA TYR A 316 19.93 -16.45 -12.24
C TYR A 316 19.06 -15.26 -12.64
N VAL A 317 19.01 -14.94 -13.93
CA VAL A 317 18.25 -13.79 -14.44
C VAL A 317 16.74 -14.01 -14.31
N MET A 318 16.25 -15.22 -14.62
CA MET A 318 14.81 -15.53 -14.58
C MET A 318 14.26 -15.70 -13.16
N MET A 319 15.10 -16.02 -12.18
CA MET A 319 14.71 -16.16 -10.78
C MET A 319 14.42 -14.81 -10.11
N TRP A 320 15.14 -13.74 -10.50
CA TRP A 320 15.02 -12.42 -9.87
C TRP A 320 13.59 -11.85 -9.84
N PRO A 321 12.86 -11.77 -10.96
CA PRO A 321 11.55 -11.12 -10.94
C PRO A 321 10.48 -11.93 -10.20
N TRP A 322 10.63 -13.25 -10.02
CA TRP A 322 9.74 -14.02 -9.15
C TRP A 322 9.95 -13.67 -7.67
N ARG A 323 11.20 -13.51 -7.22
CA ARG A 323 11.50 -13.10 -5.84
C ARG A 323 10.99 -11.69 -5.53
N VAL A 324 11.24 -10.74 -6.42
CA VAL A 324 10.89 -9.31 -6.19
C VAL A 324 9.37 -9.12 -6.01
N GLN A 325 8.54 -10.00 -6.58
CA GLN A 325 7.08 -9.97 -6.35
C GLN A 325 6.67 -10.32 -4.92
N THR A 326 7.58 -10.85 -4.09
CA THR A 326 7.27 -11.36 -2.74
C THR A 326 7.84 -10.53 -1.61
N THR A 327 8.58 -9.46 -1.94
CA THR A 327 9.13 -8.49 -0.98
C THR A 327 8.25 -7.23 -0.95
N GLU A 328 8.13 -6.64 0.22
CA GLU A 328 7.31 -5.44 0.49
C GLU A 328 8.18 -4.39 1.17
N GLY A 329 7.93 -3.11 0.88
CA GLY A 329 8.63 -1.98 1.49
C GLY A 329 10.02 -1.70 0.91
N ALA A 330 10.45 -0.44 0.99
CA ALA A 330 11.71 0.04 0.44
C ALA A 330 12.95 -0.56 1.13
N THR A 331 12.99 -0.49 2.47
CA THR A 331 14.14 -0.96 3.27
C THR A 331 14.20 -2.49 3.26
N GLY A 332 13.05 -3.15 3.40
CA GLY A 332 12.92 -4.60 3.40
C GLY A 332 13.32 -5.22 2.06
N SER A 333 12.89 -4.63 0.94
CA SER A 333 13.27 -5.09 -0.39
C SER A 333 14.77 -4.93 -0.65
N ALA A 334 15.35 -3.76 -0.33
CA ALA A 334 16.79 -3.53 -0.52
C ALA A 334 17.65 -4.49 0.32
N PHE A 335 17.28 -4.69 1.59
CA PHE A 335 17.97 -5.62 2.48
C PHE A 335 17.84 -7.07 2.00
N ALA A 336 16.64 -7.54 1.63
CA ALA A 336 16.44 -8.91 1.16
C ALA A 336 17.28 -9.22 -0.10
N ILE A 337 17.41 -8.25 -1.01
CA ILE A 337 18.25 -8.37 -2.21
C ILE A 337 19.73 -8.51 -1.83
N ALA A 338 20.24 -7.63 -0.97
CA ALA A 338 21.63 -7.66 -0.52
C ALA A 338 21.95 -8.94 0.26
N PHE A 339 21.08 -9.29 1.22
CA PHE A 339 21.22 -10.47 2.06
C PHE A 339 21.23 -11.76 1.24
N ALA A 340 20.39 -11.86 0.21
CA ALA A 340 20.38 -13.02 -0.68
C ALA A 340 21.65 -13.16 -1.52
N ASN A 341 22.20 -12.05 -2.02
CA ASN A 341 23.47 -12.07 -2.73
C ASN A 341 24.62 -12.49 -1.82
N SER A 342 24.68 -11.98 -0.58
CA SER A 342 25.68 -12.37 0.40
C SER A 342 25.56 -13.85 0.78
N TYR A 343 24.35 -14.33 1.03
CA TYR A 343 24.10 -15.73 1.39
C TYR A 343 24.47 -16.69 0.25
N GLY A 344 24.22 -16.30 -1.00
CA GLY A 344 24.55 -17.09 -2.18
C GLY A 344 26.04 -17.42 -2.33
N GLN A 345 26.93 -16.58 -1.81
CA GLN A 345 28.38 -16.81 -1.87
C GLN A 345 28.84 -18.02 -1.06
N ILE A 346 28.09 -18.39 -0.02
CA ILE A 346 28.36 -19.61 0.77
C ILE A 346 28.31 -20.83 -0.14
N GLY A 347 27.35 -20.87 -1.07
CA GLY A 347 27.25 -21.97 -2.03
C GLY A 347 28.40 -22.00 -3.03
N GLY A 348 28.98 -20.86 -3.38
CA GLY A 348 30.21 -20.82 -4.18
C GLY A 348 31.44 -21.36 -3.43
N ALA A 349 31.54 -21.08 -2.12
CA ALA A 349 32.62 -21.58 -1.27
C ALA A 349 32.59 -23.10 -1.09
N VAL A 350 31.38 -23.69 -0.97
CA VAL A 350 31.19 -25.14 -0.86
C VAL A 350 31.25 -25.81 -2.23
N GLY A 351 30.56 -25.26 -3.22
CA GLY A 351 30.43 -25.82 -4.57
C GLY A 351 31.77 -25.94 -5.31
N SER A 352 32.68 -24.97 -5.13
CA SER A 352 34.02 -25.04 -5.71
C SER A 352 34.90 -26.14 -5.13
N GLN A 353 34.59 -26.69 -3.95
CA GLN A 353 35.35 -27.78 -3.33
C GLN A 353 34.85 -29.17 -3.74
N LEU A 354 33.67 -29.26 -4.37
CA LEU A 354 33.07 -30.54 -4.79
C LEU A 354 33.92 -31.24 -5.86
N PHE A 355 34.57 -30.47 -6.73
CA PHE A 355 35.34 -30.99 -7.87
C PHE A 355 36.83 -31.08 -7.52
N ASN A 356 37.23 -32.18 -6.88
CA ASN A 356 38.63 -32.45 -6.51
C ASN A 356 39.35 -33.28 -7.59
N SER A 357 40.66 -33.08 -7.78
CA SER A 357 41.50 -33.91 -8.66
C SER A 357 41.45 -35.40 -8.31
N ARG A 358 41.13 -35.76 -7.06
CA ARG A 358 40.85 -37.15 -6.64
C ARG A 358 39.74 -37.83 -7.46
N PHE A 359 38.79 -37.06 -7.95
CA PHE A 359 37.65 -37.56 -8.73
C PHE A 359 37.85 -37.39 -10.24
N ALA A 360 38.98 -36.84 -10.69
CA ALA A 360 39.35 -36.79 -12.10
C ALA A 360 39.59 -38.21 -12.65
N PRO A 361 39.45 -38.44 -13.98
CA PRO A 361 39.07 -37.48 -15.02
C PRO A 361 37.55 -37.37 -15.25
N ARG A 362 36.74 -38.30 -14.73
CA ARG A 362 35.29 -38.38 -15.01
C ARG A 362 34.40 -37.64 -14.00
N TYR A 363 34.91 -37.30 -12.82
CA TYR A 363 34.21 -36.54 -11.77
C TYR A 363 32.83 -37.08 -11.36
N THR A 364 32.56 -38.37 -11.54
CA THR A 364 31.25 -38.99 -11.34
C THR A 364 30.67 -38.75 -9.94
N THR A 365 31.50 -38.85 -8.89
CA THR A 365 31.08 -38.54 -7.51
C THR A 365 30.71 -37.07 -7.34
N SER A 366 31.44 -36.15 -7.98
CA SER A 366 31.19 -34.71 -7.89
C SER A 366 29.88 -34.35 -8.57
N PHE A 367 29.63 -34.92 -9.77
CA PHE A 367 28.36 -34.76 -10.48
C PHE A 367 27.18 -35.40 -9.75
N GLY A 368 27.36 -36.57 -9.12
CA GLY A 368 26.31 -37.20 -8.30
C GLY A 368 25.91 -36.36 -7.09
N ILE A 369 26.87 -35.72 -6.40
CA ILE A 369 26.56 -34.79 -5.32
C ILE A 369 25.87 -33.53 -5.86
N ALA A 370 26.35 -32.99 -6.99
CA ALA A 370 25.77 -31.82 -7.63
C ALA A 370 24.31 -32.07 -8.06
N MET A 371 24.00 -33.24 -8.62
CA MET A 371 22.64 -33.71 -8.93
C MET A 371 21.76 -33.75 -7.68
N GLY A 372 22.27 -34.29 -6.57
CA GLY A 372 21.54 -34.28 -5.30
C GLY A 372 21.16 -32.86 -4.83
N PHE A 373 22.07 -31.90 -4.95
CA PHE A 373 21.79 -30.50 -4.60
C PHE A 373 20.83 -29.81 -5.57
N VAL A 374 20.94 -30.05 -6.89
CA VAL A 374 20.00 -29.52 -7.88
C VAL A 374 18.61 -30.14 -7.68
N GLY A 375 18.51 -31.44 -7.38
CA GLY A 375 17.27 -32.12 -7.00
C GLY A 375 16.63 -31.53 -5.73
N MET A 376 17.42 -31.24 -4.70
CA MET A 376 16.93 -30.53 -3.51
C MET A 376 16.46 -29.11 -3.84
N ALA A 377 17.15 -28.41 -4.75
CA ALA A 377 16.73 -27.09 -5.22
C ALA A 377 15.39 -27.15 -5.98
N ILE A 378 15.15 -28.17 -6.80
CA ILE A 378 13.86 -28.42 -7.47
C ILE A 378 12.75 -28.59 -6.43
N MET A 379 12.98 -29.43 -5.41
CA MET A 379 12.02 -29.65 -4.33
C MET A 379 11.70 -28.36 -3.55
N MET A 380 12.72 -27.57 -3.21
CA MET A 380 12.51 -26.28 -2.54
C MET A 380 11.78 -25.27 -3.41
N ASN A 381 12.02 -25.25 -4.73
CA ASN A 381 11.28 -24.39 -5.64
C ASN A 381 9.80 -24.78 -5.72
N LEU A 382 9.49 -26.08 -5.72
CA LEU A 382 8.09 -26.56 -5.66
C LEU A 382 7.40 -26.15 -4.35
N ILE A 383 8.08 -26.27 -3.20
CA ILE A 383 7.56 -25.82 -1.90
C ILE A 383 7.33 -24.31 -1.91
N THR A 384 8.32 -23.54 -2.38
CA THR A 384 8.25 -22.07 -2.48
C THR A 384 7.12 -21.64 -3.40
N TRP A 385 6.92 -22.36 -4.52
CA TRP A 385 5.80 -22.14 -5.42
C TRP A 385 4.46 -22.43 -4.75
N GLY A 386 4.34 -23.49 -3.95
CA GLY A 386 3.13 -23.77 -3.15
C GLY A 386 2.76 -22.60 -2.22
N PHE A 387 3.73 -22.02 -1.52
CA PHE A 387 3.51 -20.86 -0.65
C PHE A 387 3.22 -19.55 -1.40
N THR A 388 3.69 -19.42 -2.64
CA THR A 388 3.56 -18.22 -3.47
C THR A 388 2.50 -18.34 -4.58
N TRP A 389 1.80 -19.47 -4.65
CA TRP A 389 0.86 -19.79 -5.73
C TRP A 389 -0.21 -18.72 -5.93
N LYS A 390 -0.83 -18.26 -4.82
CA LYS A 390 -1.86 -17.21 -4.88
C LYS A 390 -1.31 -15.92 -5.49
N VAL A 391 -0.16 -15.46 -5.01
CA VAL A 391 0.52 -14.25 -5.49
C VAL A 391 0.86 -14.35 -6.99
N ASP A 392 1.35 -15.51 -7.45
CA ASP A 392 1.64 -15.75 -8.87
C ASP A 392 0.38 -15.77 -9.74
N VAL A 393 -0.71 -16.41 -9.28
CA VAL A 393 -2.01 -16.40 -9.99
C VAL A 393 -2.56 -14.98 -10.12
N ASP A 394 -2.53 -14.23 -9.01
CA ASP A 394 -3.08 -12.86 -8.95
C ASP A 394 -2.27 -11.92 -9.84
N THR A 395 -0.93 -11.98 -9.77
CA THR A 395 -0.03 -11.19 -10.62
C THR A 395 -0.24 -11.49 -12.11
N ARG A 396 -0.46 -12.76 -12.47
CA ARG A 396 -0.74 -13.16 -13.86
C ARG A 396 -2.11 -12.69 -14.33
N LYS A 397 -3.15 -12.84 -13.50
CA LYS A 397 -4.51 -12.35 -13.81
C LYS A 397 -4.46 -10.85 -14.07
N LEU A 398 -3.81 -10.10 -13.19
CA LEU A 398 -3.64 -8.65 -13.30
C LEU A 398 -2.87 -8.25 -14.57
N LYS A 399 -1.78 -8.96 -14.88
CA LYS A 399 -0.99 -8.68 -16.09
C LYS A 399 -1.79 -8.92 -17.37
N ARG A 400 -2.61 -9.98 -17.44
CA ARG A 400 -3.50 -10.25 -18.58
C ARG A 400 -4.56 -9.18 -18.73
N ILE A 401 -5.14 -8.74 -17.61
CA ILE A 401 -6.12 -7.66 -17.60
C ILE A 401 -5.49 -6.35 -18.11
N ARG A 402 -4.28 -6.01 -17.66
CA ARG A 402 -3.54 -4.84 -18.17
C ARG A 402 -3.25 -4.95 -19.67
N LEU A 403 -2.85 -6.12 -20.17
CA LEU A 403 -2.62 -6.34 -21.61
C LEU A 403 -3.92 -6.24 -22.44
N ALA A 404 -5.04 -6.71 -21.91
CA ALA A 404 -6.36 -6.58 -22.54
C ALA A 404 -6.87 -5.13 -22.53
N ALA A 405 -6.73 -4.44 -21.40
CA ALA A 405 -7.05 -3.02 -21.25
C ALA A 405 -6.20 -2.15 -22.17
N ALA A 406 -4.89 -2.40 -22.28
CA ALA A 406 -4.00 -1.68 -23.18
C ALA A 406 -4.40 -1.83 -24.66
N LYS A 407 -4.93 -3.00 -25.08
CA LYS A 407 -5.48 -3.17 -26.44
C LYS A 407 -6.75 -2.33 -26.68
N LYS A 408 -7.51 -2.06 -25.63
CA LYS A 408 -8.70 -1.20 -25.65
C LYS A 408 -8.39 0.27 -25.34
N ASN A 409 -7.10 0.65 -25.24
CA ASN A 409 -6.63 1.98 -24.82
C ASN A 409 -7.14 2.43 -23.43
N GLN A 410 -7.29 1.47 -22.53
CA GLN A 410 -7.76 1.66 -21.14
C GLN A 410 -6.59 1.47 -20.15
N ALA A 411 -6.65 2.15 -19.00
CA ALA A 411 -5.78 1.98 -17.84
C ALA A 411 -6.52 1.21 -16.75
N VAL A 412 -5.81 0.31 -16.07
CA VAL A 412 -6.33 -0.44 -14.91
C VAL A 412 -5.96 0.35 -13.65
N LEU A 413 -6.93 0.56 -12.75
CA LEU A 413 -6.75 1.29 -11.50
C LEU A 413 -6.39 0.29 -10.38
N ASP A 414 -5.11 0.20 -10.04
CA ASP A 414 -4.58 -0.87 -9.16
C ASP A 414 -4.32 -0.42 -7.70
N ASP A 415 -4.88 0.70 -7.24
CA ASP A 415 -4.70 1.14 -5.83
C ASP A 415 -5.81 0.68 -4.87
N VAL A 416 -6.68 -0.21 -5.33
CA VAL A 416 -7.64 -0.86 -4.44
C VAL A 416 -6.93 -2.05 -3.83
N ASP A 417 -6.86 -2.08 -2.51
CA ASP A 417 -6.59 -3.29 -1.76
C ASP A 417 -7.60 -4.36 -2.24
N ILE A 418 -7.17 -5.19 -3.18
CA ILE A 418 -7.97 -6.25 -3.83
C ILE A 418 -8.35 -7.35 -2.84
N HIS A 419 -8.02 -7.17 -1.55
CA HIS A 419 -8.04 -8.21 -0.54
C HIS A 419 -8.80 -7.90 0.75
N VAL A 420 -9.46 -6.75 0.90
CA VAL A 420 -10.30 -6.55 2.10
C VAL A 420 -11.69 -6.06 1.72
N GLU A 421 -12.58 -7.01 1.45
CA GLU A 421 -14.01 -6.80 1.71
C GLU A 421 -14.12 -6.36 3.17
N ARG A 422 -14.60 -5.13 3.39
CA ARG A 422 -14.93 -4.64 4.73
C ARG A 422 -16.40 -4.93 4.99
N PHE A 423 -16.71 -5.34 6.21
CA PHE A 423 -18.05 -5.75 6.59
C PHE A 423 -18.51 -4.96 7.80
N ASN A 424 -19.72 -4.40 7.71
CA ASN A 424 -20.47 -4.03 8.90
C ASN A 424 -20.97 -5.33 9.57
N ILE A 425 -21.20 -5.26 10.87
CA ILE A 425 -21.85 -6.33 11.65
C ILE A 425 -23.22 -5.81 12.05
N TYR A 426 -24.28 -6.49 11.61
CA TYR A 426 -25.64 -6.23 12.04
C TYR A 426 -26.19 -7.47 12.74
N ALA A 427 -26.47 -7.35 14.04
CA ALA A 427 -26.97 -8.45 14.87
C ALA A 427 -28.35 -8.10 15.44
N TYR A 428 -29.24 -9.07 15.51
CA TYR A 428 -30.61 -8.93 16.00
C TYR A 428 -31.07 -10.22 16.70
N VAL A 429 -32.11 -10.13 17.52
CA VAL A 429 -32.62 -11.24 18.34
C VAL A 429 -33.70 -12.03 17.58
N GLY A 430 -33.56 -13.36 17.57
CA GLY A 430 -34.51 -14.28 16.92
C GLY A 430 -34.62 -14.03 15.42
N ASP A 431 -35.85 -14.04 14.89
CA ASP A 431 -36.15 -13.75 13.48
C ASP A 431 -36.50 -12.28 13.22
N ASN A 432 -36.42 -11.42 14.25
CA ASN A 432 -36.77 -10.00 14.13
C ASN A 432 -35.63 -9.20 13.49
N ARG A 433 -35.61 -9.14 12.16
CA ARG A 433 -34.66 -8.34 11.37
C ARG A 433 -34.80 -6.82 11.55
N HIS A 434 -35.84 -6.36 12.25
CA HIS A 434 -36.25 -4.97 12.34
C HIS A 434 -36.57 -4.59 13.81
N PRO A 435 -35.54 -4.45 14.65
CA PRO A 435 -35.70 -4.25 16.08
C PRO A 435 -36.27 -2.86 16.43
N ASP A 436 -36.92 -2.75 17.59
CA ASP A 436 -37.44 -1.49 18.14
C ASP A 436 -36.31 -0.59 18.66
N VAL A 437 -35.21 -1.16 19.18
CA VAL A 437 -34.05 -0.41 19.68
C VAL A 437 -32.80 -0.79 18.89
N LEU A 438 -32.14 0.19 18.29
CA LEU A 438 -30.85 0.02 17.60
C LEU A 438 -29.73 0.65 18.43
N VAL A 439 -28.69 -0.10 18.74
CA VAL A 439 -27.48 0.41 19.41
C VAL A 439 -26.30 0.27 18.47
N THR A 440 -25.55 1.35 18.24
CA THR A 440 -24.52 1.40 17.19
C THR A 440 -23.24 2.08 17.62
N SER A 441 -22.10 1.63 17.09
CA SER A 441 -20.76 2.23 17.28
C SER A 441 -19.83 1.69 16.19
N HIS A 442 -18.68 2.33 15.94
CA HIS A 442 -17.75 1.88 14.91
C HIS A 442 -16.66 0.95 15.48
N ILE A 443 -16.07 0.12 14.61
CA ILE A 443 -15.02 -0.85 15.01
C ILE A 443 -13.63 -0.57 14.39
N ASP A 444 -13.55 0.35 13.43
CA ASP A 444 -12.28 0.86 12.94
C ASP A 444 -11.67 1.90 13.88
N THR A 445 -10.38 2.20 13.67
CA THR A 445 -9.59 3.11 14.51
C THR A 445 -8.60 3.88 13.63
N VAL A 446 -8.22 5.09 14.04
CA VAL A 446 -7.12 5.82 13.39
C VAL A 446 -5.74 5.13 13.55
N PRO A 447 -4.81 5.32 12.59
CA PRO A 447 -3.41 4.94 12.75
C PRO A 447 -2.68 5.85 13.77
N PRO A 448 -1.58 5.40 14.40
CA PRO A 448 -0.96 4.07 14.30
C PRO A 448 -1.65 3.03 15.19
N PHE A 449 -1.34 1.75 14.95
CA PHE A 449 -1.69 0.67 15.88
C PHE A 449 -0.88 0.80 17.17
N ILE A 450 -1.58 0.88 18.31
CA ILE A 450 -1.01 0.87 19.65
C ILE A 450 -1.55 -0.38 20.37
N PRO A 451 -0.68 -1.32 20.79
CA PRO A 451 -1.12 -2.56 21.43
C PRO A 451 -1.77 -2.28 22.78
N TYR A 452 -2.71 -3.15 23.19
CA TYR A 452 -3.36 -3.03 24.49
C TYR A 452 -2.41 -3.38 25.64
N SER A 453 -2.43 -2.54 26.68
CA SER A 453 -1.74 -2.77 27.94
C SER A 453 -2.68 -2.52 29.12
N LEU A 454 -2.38 -3.17 30.25
CA LEU A 454 -3.11 -3.02 31.50
C LEU A 454 -2.15 -2.45 32.56
N HIS A 455 -2.55 -1.35 33.18
CA HIS A 455 -1.76 -0.66 34.19
C HIS A 455 -2.54 -0.57 35.49
N ALA A 456 -1.91 -0.97 36.59
CA ALA A 456 -2.42 -0.68 37.92
C ALA A 456 -2.10 0.79 38.29
N PRO A 457 -2.98 1.45 39.05
CA PRO A 457 -2.71 2.79 39.56
C PRO A 457 -1.48 2.78 40.48
N HIS A 458 -0.81 3.93 40.61
CA HIS A 458 0.50 4.06 41.27
C HIS A 458 0.51 3.42 42.68
N PRO A 459 1.47 2.52 43.00
CA PRO A 459 1.43 1.66 44.19
C PRO A 459 1.50 2.39 45.54
N ASP A 460 1.78 3.70 45.57
CA ASP A 460 2.09 4.44 46.80
C ASP A 460 0.93 5.28 47.37
N THR A 461 -0.27 5.26 46.77
CA THR A 461 -1.32 6.24 47.12
C THR A 461 -2.68 5.68 47.58
N ALA A 462 -3.00 4.41 47.36
CA ALA A 462 -4.28 3.81 47.79
C ALA A 462 -4.26 2.27 47.82
N PRO A 463 -5.15 1.60 48.59
CA PRO A 463 -5.38 0.15 48.48
C PRO A 463 -5.86 -0.23 47.07
N PHE A 464 -5.42 -1.38 46.57
CA PHE A 464 -5.78 -1.88 45.23
C PHE A 464 -7.30 -1.97 45.05
N ASN A 465 -7.82 -1.22 44.08
CA ASN A 465 -9.20 -1.31 43.64
C ASN A 465 -9.25 -1.64 42.14
N ARG A 466 -10.12 -2.57 41.76
CA ARG A 466 -10.28 -3.02 40.38
C ARG A 466 -10.77 -1.89 39.47
N SER A 467 -11.63 -1.00 39.97
CA SER A 467 -12.17 0.12 39.19
C SER A 467 -11.08 1.03 38.64
N ASP A 468 -9.96 1.12 39.36
CA ASP A 468 -8.90 2.08 39.08
C ASP A 468 -7.84 1.50 38.09
N LEU A 469 -8.03 0.26 37.64
CA LEU A 469 -7.21 -0.35 36.60
C LEU A 469 -7.40 0.40 35.28
N VAL A 470 -6.30 0.75 34.64
CA VAL A 470 -6.29 1.48 33.36
C VAL A 470 -5.98 0.51 32.22
N ILE A 471 -6.84 0.48 31.21
CA ILE A 471 -6.63 -0.22 29.95
C ILE A 471 -6.22 0.83 28.91
N ALA A 472 -4.99 0.73 28.39
CA ALA A 472 -4.45 1.65 27.40
C ALA A 472 -4.26 0.97 26.05
N GLY A 473 -4.34 1.73 24.96
CA GLY A 473 -4.13 1.27 23.59
C GLY A 473 -5.11 1.87 22.59
N ARG A 474 -4.85 1.67 21.28
CA ARG A 474 -5.64 2.32 20.22
C ARG A 474 -7.06 1.76 20.17
N GLY A 475 -8.03 2.65 20.23
CA GLY A 475 -9.46 2.34 20.27
C GLY A 475 -9.98 1.91 21.64
N THR A 476 -9.18 2.03 22.72
CA THR A 476 -9.68 1.82 24.09
C THR A 476 -10.72 2.85 24.50
N VAL A 477 -10.71 4.03 23.87
CA VAL A 477 -11.72 5.07 24.06
C VAL A 477 -12.58 5.19 22.80
N ASP A 478 -11.94 5.25 21.63
CA ASP A 478 -12.60 5.60 20.36
C ASP A 478 -12.55 4.45 19.33
N ALA A 479 -13.55 3.58 19.21
CA ALA A 479 -14.74 3.48 20.07
C ALA A 479 -14.94 2.06 20.65
N LYS A 480 -13.89 1.24 20.73
CA LYS A 480 -14.05 -0.19 21.09
C LYS A 480 -14.49 -0.42 22.54
N ALA A 481 -14.24 0.51 23.46
CA ALA A 481 -14.85 0.44 24.79
C ALA A 481 -16.38 0.58 24.73
N SER A 482 -16.90 1.50 23.91
CA SER A 482 -18.34 1.59 23.63
C SER A 482 -18.86 0.28 23.06
N VAL A 483 -18.21 -0.27 22.03
CA VAL A 483 -18.58 -1.56 21.43
C VAL A 483 -18.65 -2.68 22.49
N ALA A 484 -17.63 -2.80 23.34
CA ALA A 484 -17.61 -3.80 24.40
C ALA A 484 -18.76 -3.60 25.39
N ALA A 485 -18.94 -2.37 25.90
CA ALA A 485 -19.99 -2.05 26.86
C ALA A 485 -21.40 -2.29 26.30
N ILE A 486 -21.63 -1.94 25.02
CA ILE A 486 -22.88 -2.18 24.30
C ILE A 486 -23.19 -3.68 24.26
N VAL A 487 -22.21 -4.52 23.90
CA VAL A 487 -22.40 -5.98 23.81
C VAL A 487 -22.79 -6.55 25.17
N PHE A 488 -22.09 -6.18 26.24
CA PHE A 488 -22.42 -6.66 27.60
C PHE A 488 -23.79 -6.16 28.07
N ALA A 489 -24.12 -4.89 27.85
CA ALA A 489 -25.41 -4.33 28.21
C ALA A 489 -26.58 -5.02 27.48
N ALA A 490 -26.41 -5.31 26.19
CA ALA A 490 -27.41 -6.04 25.40
C ALA A 490 -27.58 -7.48 25.91
N LEU A 491 -26.49 -8.20 26.18
CA LEU A 491 -26.54 -9.57 26.70
C LEU A 491 -27.19 -9.64 28.07
N GLU A 492 -26.84 -8.75 29.00
CA GLU A 492 -27.47 -8.69 30.33
C GLU A 492 -28.96 -8.38 30.24
N THR A 493 -29.35 -7.47 29.34
CA THR A 493 -30.76 -7.14 29.10
C THR A 493 -31.53 -8.35 28.56
N LEU A 494 -30.92 -9.14 27.66
CA LEU A 494 -31.55 -10.34 27.11
C LEU A 494 -31.65 -11.50 28.11
N VAL A 495 -30.77 -11.55 29.11
CA VAL A 495 -30.91 -12.50 30.22
C VAL A 495 -32.13 -12.16 31.09
N GLU A 496 -32.38 -10.87 31.31
CA GLU A 496 -33.53 -10.40 32.11
C GLU A 496 -34.84 -10.40 31.31
N ASN A 497 -34.77 -10.08 30.02
CA ASN A 497 -35.89 -10.03 29.08
C ASN A 497 -35.50 -10.66 27.72
N PRO A 498 -35.67 -11.98 27.56
CA PRO A 498 -35.28 -12.71 26.35
C PRO A 498 -35.99 -12.25 25.06
N ASP A 499 -37.18 -11.66 25.19
CA ASP A 499 -37.99 -11.19 24.07
C ASP A 499 -37.73 -9.70 23.73
N ALA A 500 -36.73 -9.07 24.35
CA ALA A 500 -36.38 -7.68 24.09
C ALA A 500 -35.98 -7.44 22.62
N SER A 501 -36.63 -6.47 21.97
CA SER A 501 -36.40 -6.14 20.57
C SER A 501 -35.20 -5.20 20.39
N ILE A 502 -33.99 -5.77 20.47
CA ILE A 502 -32.71 -5.06 20.40
C ILE A 502 -31.92 -5.49 19.14
N GLY A 503 -31.33 -4.52 18.43
CA GLY A 503 -30.33 -4.75 17.41
C GLY A 503 -29.04 -4.02 17.68
N LEU A 504 -27.93 -4.62 17.26
CA LEU A 504 -26.60 -4.05 17.32
C LEU A 504 -26.08 -3.81 15.89
N LEU A 505 -25.58 -2.61 15.63
CA LEU A 505 -24.90 -2.27 14.39
C LEU A 505 -23.46 -1.84 14.72
N PHE A 506 -22.49 -2.54 14.15
CA PHE A 506 -21.10 -2.13 14.22
C PHE A 506 -20.56 -1.90 12.82
N ASP A 507 -20.19 -0.66 12.52
CA ASP A 507 -19.82 -0.26 11.18
C ASP A 507 -18.33 0.08 11.04
N VAL A 508 -17.92 0.26 9.79
CA VAL A 508 -16.51 0.43 9.42
C VAL A 508 -16.32 1.68 8.57
N GLY A 509 -15.24 2.41 8.84
CA GLY A 509 -14.86 3.59 8.07
C GLY A 509 -15.48 4.89 8.56
N GLU A 510 -15.92 4.94 9.82
CA GLU A 510 -16.36 6.17 10.51
C GLU A 510 -15.27 7.24 10.39
N GLU A 511 -14.04 6.86 10.78
CA GLU A 511 -12.87 7.71 10.98
C GLU A 511 -12.37 8.44 9.73
N ASN A 512 -12.97 8.15 8.58
CA ASN A 512 -12.63 8.78 7.31
C ASN A 512 -13.84 9.32 6.52
N SER A 513 -14.92 8.55 6.40
CA SER A 513 -15.98 8.87 5.43
C SER A 513 -17.38 8.40 5.82
N GLY A 514 -17.54 7.64 6.91
CA GLY A 514 -18.81 7.05 7.35
C GLY A 514 -19.38 6.05 6.32
N VAL A 515 -18.53 5.39 5.53
CA VAL A 515 -18.97 4.49 4.44
C VAL A 515 -19.78 3.31 4.96
N GLY A 516 -19.44 2.77 6.13
CA GLY A 516 -20.17 1.70 6.80
C GLY A 516 -21.61 2.12 7.10
N MET A 517 -21.79 3.18 7.87
CA MET A 517 -23.11 3.71 8.20
C MET A 517 -23.94 4.10 6.97
N LYS A 518 -23.33 4.75 5.96
CA LYS A 518 -24.01 5.07 4.69
C LYS A 518 -24.46 3.81 3.94
N HIS A 519 -23.64 2.76 3.94
CA HIS A 519 -23.98 1.50 3.29
C HIS A 519 -25.18 0.84 3.97
N PHE A 520 -25.17 0.76 5.31
CA PHE A 520 -26.32 0.26 6.07
C PHE A 520 -27.59 1.08 5.80
N SER A 521 -27.47 2.40 5.81
CA SER A 521 -28.58 3.33 5.59
C SER A 521 -29.27 3.19 4.24
N ASN A 522 -28.54 2.75 3.21
CA ASN A 522 -29.08 2.53 1.86
C ASN A 522 -29.47 1.07 1.61
N SER A 523 -29.31 0.18 2.59
CA SER A 523 -29.64 -1.24 2.48
C SER A 523 -31.10 -1.51 2.87
N ASP A 524 -31.62 -2.66 2.44
CA ASP A 524 -32.97 -3.13 2.80
C ASP A 524 -33.15 -3.38 4.32
N LEU A 525 -32.05 -3.42 5.08
CA LEU A 525 -32.08 -3.55 6.55
C LEU A 525 -32.49 -2.24 7.24
N ASN A 526 -32.42 -1.10 6.55
CA ASN A 526 -32.93 0.19 7.02
C ASN A 526 -34.18 0.60 6.22
N PRO A 527 -35.35 -0.01 6.48
CA PRO A 527 -36.55 0.25 5.70
C PRO A 527 -37.03 1.69 5.87
N THR A 528 -37.70 2.22 4.83
CA THR A 528 -38.45 3.48 4.90
C THR A 528 -39.95 3.16 4.88
N PRO A 529 -40.72 3.43 5.95
CA PRO A 529 -40.33 4.10 7.20
C PRO A 529 -39.52 3.20 8.15
N PRO A 530 -38.65 3.79 8.99
CA PRO A 530 -37.81 3.05 9.94
C PRO A 530 -38.67 2.32 10.96
N THR A 531 -38.26 1.09 11.27
CA THR A 531 -38.94 0.22 12.23
C THR A 531 -38.53 0.49 13.67
N TYR A 532 -37.36 1.08 13.87
CA TYR A 532 -36.80 1.40 15.19
C TYR A 532 -37.47 2.65 15.81
N ARG A 533 -37.70 2.58 17.12
CA ARG A 533 -38.24 3.66 17.98
C ARG A 533 -37.14 4.51 18.59
N THR A 534 -36.02 3.86 18.90
CA THR A 534 -34.85 4.49 19.52
C THR A 534 -33.57 4.04 18.82
N VAL A 535 -32.65 4.98 18.61
CA VAL A 535 -31.26 4.72 18.22
C VAL A 535 -30.31 5.26 19.30
N ILE A 536 -29.35 4.46 19.72
CA ILE A 536 -28.31 4.84 20.69
C ILE A 536 -26.95 4.75 19.98
N PHE A 537 -26.24 5.87 19.89
CA PHE A 537 -24.91 5.98 19.31
C PHE A 537 -23.85 5.91 20.41
N GLY A 538 -22.86 5.04 20.22
CA GLY A 538 -21.79 4.75 21.15
C GLY A 538 -20.49 5.45 20.78
N GLU A 539 -20.16 6.52 21.49
CA GLU A 539 -19.01 7.40 21.26
C GLU A 539 -18.42 7.86 22.60
N PRO A 540 -17.18 8.35 22.67
CA PRO A 540 -16.58 8.78 23.93
C PRO A 540 -17.20 10.11 24.43
N THR A 541 -18.07 10.01 25.46
CA THR A 541 -18.81 11.13 26.02
C THR A 541 -18.61 11.29 27.53
N GLU A 542 -17.56 10.72 28.10
CA GLU A 542 -17.24 10.79 29.53
C GLU A 542 -18.43 10.35 30.40
N LEU A 543 -19.14 9.28 29.98
CA LEU A 543 -20.32 8.75 30.67
C LEU A 543 -21.49 9.75 30.79
N SER A 544 -21.51 10.77 29.95
CA SER A 544 -22.57 11.79 29.90
C SER A 544 -23.46 11.62 28.68
N LEU A 545 -24.73 12.02 28.78
CA LEU A 545 -25.61 12.14 27.64
C LEU A 545 -25.31 13.42 26.87
N VAL A 546 -25.15 13.31 25.56
CA VAL A 546 -24.89 14.47 24.71
C VAL A 546 -26.21 15.02 24.19
N ALA A 547 -26.52 16.28 24.48
CA ALA A 547 -27.72 16.96 23.96
C ALA A 547 -27.57 17.37 22.48
N ALA A 548 -26.35 17.72 22.06
CA ALA A 548 -26.05 18.09 20.69
C ALA A 548 -24.56 17.99 20.39
N HIS A 549 -24.24 17.77 19.11
CA HIS A 549 -22.87 17.87 18.60
C HIS A 549 -22.79 18.76 17.36
N LYS A 550 -21.60 19.31 17.10
CA LYS A 550 -21.37 20.18 15.94
C LYS A 550 -21.38 19.40 14.63
N GLY A 551 -21.82 20.07 13.58
CA GLY A 551 -21.69 19.60 12.21
C GLY A 551 -20.27 19.77 11.68
N ASN A 552 -20.04 19.36 10.43
CA ASN A 552 -18.76 19.52 9.76
C ASN A 552 -18.95 20.08 8.33
N LEU A 553 -17.95 20.82 7.85
CA LEU A 553 -17.85 21.26 6.46
C LEU A 553 -16.37 21.36 6.12
N GLY A 554 -15.89 20.48 5.25
CA GLY A 554 -14.53 20.51 4.73
C GLY A 554 -14.50 21.13 3.34
N PHE A 555 -13.50 21.98 3.06
CA PHE A 555 -13.28 22.52 1.73
C PHE A 555 -11.82 22.86 1.48
N LYS A 556 -11.49 23.03 0.21
CA LYS A 556 -10.18 23.42 -0.26
C LYS A 556 -10.24 24.83 -0.83
N LEU A 557 -9.27 25.66 -0.47
CA LEU A 557 -9.05 26.95 -1.09
C LEU A 557 -7.85 26.83 -2.01
N VAL A 558 -8.03 27.12 -3.30
CA VAL A 558 -6.98 26.98 -4.32
C VAL A 558 -6.67 28.34 -4.91
N ALA A 559 -5.38 28.66 -5.04
CA ALA A 559 -4.89 29.84 -5.73
C ALA A 559 -4.00 29.42 -6.90
N GLU A 560 -4.30 29.96 -8.08
CA GLU A 560 -3.50 29.80 -9.29
C GLU A 560 -2.78 31.11 -9.61
N GLY A 561 -1.53 30.98 -10.04
CA GLY A 561 -0.66 32.08 -10.39
C GLY A 561 0.26 31.72 -11.56
N LYS A 562 1.33 32.48 -11.73
CA LYS A 562 2.26 32.34 -12.85
C LYS A 562 3.70 32.30 -12.34
N ALA A 563 4.40 31.22 -12.69
CA ALA A 563 5.78 31.03 -12.25
C ALA A 563 6.73 32.04 -12.92
N ALA A 564 7.67 32.57 -12.15
CA ALA A 564 8.74 33.44 -12.62
C ALA A 564 9.95 33.35 -11.67
N HIS A 565 11.11 33.82 -12.11
CA HIS A 565 12.26 33.97 -11.23
C HIS A 565 11.96 35.05 -10.18
N SER A 566 12.24 34.79 -8.89
CA SER A 566 11.86 35.72 -7.80
C SER A 566 12.54 37.09 -7.88
N GLY A 567 13.68 37.18 -8.59
CA GLY A 567 14.35 38.45 -8.90
C GLY A 567 13.59 39.35 -9.89
N TYR A 568 12.59 38.81 -10.60
CA TYR A 568 11.73 39.55 -11.53
C TYR A 568 10.25 39.25 -11.24
N PRO A 569 9.76 39.59 -10.04
CA PRO A 569 8.45 39.13 -9.57
C PRO A 569 7.29 39.64 -10.43
N TRP A 570 7.43 40.77 -11.11
CA TRP A 570 6.43 41.34 -12.03
C TRP A 570 6.20 40.52 -13.32
N LEU A 571 7.08 39.57 -13.65
CA LEU A 571 6.88 38.65 -14.79
C LEU A 571 5.97 37.46 -14.45
N GLY A 572 5.78 37.22 -13.14
CA GLY A 572 4.94 36.17 -12.59
C GLY A 572 3.85 36.73 -11.69
N GLU A 573 3.09 35.82 -11.09
CA GLU A 573 2.01 36.12 -10.17
C GLU A 573 2.05 35.09 -9.05
N SER A 574 2.28 35.52 -7.82
CA SER A 574 2.47 34.62 -6.68
C SER A 574 1.11 34.10 -6.17
N ALA A 575 0.84 32.81 -6.40
CA ALA A 575 -0.34 32.14 -5.86
C ALA A 575 -0.41 32.21 -4.32
N ILE A 576 0.73 32.11 -3.64
CA ILE A 576 0.82 32.23 -2.17
C ILE A 576 0.39 33.64 -1.73
N SER A 577 0.84 34.67 -2.44
CA SER A 577 0.52 36.06 -2.10
C SER A 577 -0.97 36.38 -2.34
N SER A 578 -1.62 35.69 -3.28
CA SER A 578 -3.07 35.77 -3.48
C SER A 578 -3.85 34.97 -2.43
N LEU A 579 -3.29 33.87 -1.91
CA LEU A 579 -3.95 32.99 -0.94
C LEU A 579 -3.96 33.56 0.47
N ILE A 580 -2.85 34.17 0.93
CA ILE A 580 -2.69 34.67 2.31
C ILE A 580 -3.80 35.63 2.77
N PRO A 581 -4.19 36.67 2.00
CA PRO A 581 -5.23 37.61 2.43
C PRO A 581 -6.59 36.93 2.62
N VAL A 582 -6.89 35.93 1.78
CA VAL A 582 -8.15 35.19 1.86
C VAL A 582 -8.16 34.31 3.12
N LEU A 583 -7.07 33.60 3.41
CA LEU A 583 -6.94 32.80 4.62
C LEU A 583 -7.06 33.66 5.89
N ALA A 584 -6.36 34.80 5.92
CA ALA A 584 -6.44 35.74 7.03
C ALA A 584 -7.86 36.26 7.26
N HIS A 585 -8.62 36.52 6.18
CA HIS A 585 -10.01 36.95 6.31
C HIS A 585 -10.93 35.82 6.76
N LEU A 586 -10.77 34.60 6.23
CA LEU A 586 -11.57 33.44 6.63
C LEU A 586 -11.44 33.13 8.13
N GLU A 587 -10.24 33.26 8.69
CA GLU A 587 -9.99 33.07 10.12
C GLU A 587 -10.82 34.04 10.98
N THR A 588 -11.08 35.26 10.51
CA THR A 588 -11.92 36.23 11.26
C THR A 588 -13.41 35.87 11.30
N LEU A 589 -13.89 35.01 10.38
CA LEU A 589 -15.32 34.69 10.28
C LEU A 589 -15.86 33.97 11.52
N GLN A 590 -15.02 33.25 12.26
CA GLN A 590 -15.45 32.54 13.46
C GLN A 590 -15.76 33.48 14.64
N ASP A 591 -15.17 34.68 14.65
CA ASP A 591 -15.33 35.66 15.72
C ASP A 591 -16.34 36.76 15.38
N LEU A 592 -16.61 36.98 14.10
CA LEU A 592 -17.64 37.91 13.64
C LEU A 592 -19.06 37.42 13.97
N PRO A 593 -19.98 38.34 14.33
CA PRO A 593 -21.40 38.02 14.43
C PRO A 593 -21.99 37.64 13.06
N PRO A 594 -23.00 36.74 13.01
CA PRO A 594 -23.69 36.38 11.76
C PRO A 594 -24.24 37.58 10.97
N GLU A 595 -24.74 38.60 11.67
CA GLU A 595 -25.25 39.86 11.08
C GLU A 595 -24.18 40.64 10.29
N LYS A 596 -22.90 40.48 10.67
CA LYS A 596 -21.75 41.10 10.02
C LYS A 596 -21.06 40.16 9.01
N GLY A 597 -21.71 39.04 8.66
CA GLY A 597 -21.18 38.04 7.73
C GLY A 597 -20.28 36.98 8.37
N GLY A 598 -20.28 36.85 9.70
CA GLY A 598 -19.58 35.77 10.39
C GLY A 598 -20.31 34.42 10.30
N LEU A 599 -19.63 33.35 10.70
CA LEU A 599 -20.21 32.00 10.73
C LEU A 599 -21.38 31.91 11.72
N LEU A 600 -22.33 31.02 11.43
CA LEU A 600 -23.52 30.83 12.25
C LEU A 600 -23.17 30.33 13.66
N ARG A 601 -24.01 30.67 14.64
CA ARG A 601 -23.83 30.35 16.05
C ARG A 601 -25.14 29.85 16.66
N SER A 602 -25.04 29.00 17.68
CA SER A 602 -26.19 28.47 18.42
C SER A 602 -26.07 28.81 19.91
N LYS A 603 -27.21 28.95 20.59
CA LYS A 603 -27.25 29.09 22.05
C LYS A 603 -26.73 27.83 22.75
N LEU A 604 -26.94 26.66 22.15
CA LEU A 604 -26.56 25.36 22.71
C LEU A 604 -25.11 24.98 22.38
N LEU A 605 -24.70 25.09 21.10
CA LEU A 605 -23.38 24.66 20.62
C LEU A 605 -22.33 25.81 20.56
N GLY A 606 -22.73 27.02 20.93
CA GLY A 606 -21.86 28.20 20.90
C GLY A 606 -21.46 28.62 19.49
N LYS A 607 -20.19 29.01 19.31
CA LYS A 607 -19.66 29.49 18.02
C LYS A 607 -19.20 28.34 17.11
N SER A 608 -19.46 28.48 15.81
CA SER A 608 -18.79 27.64 14.80
C SER A 608 -17.29 27.94 14.82
N ALA A 609 -16.47 26.91 14.63
CA ALA A 609 -15.01 27.02 14.65
C ALA A 609 -14.44 26.70 13.27
N LEU A 610 -13.46 27.47 12.83
CA LEU A 610 -12.77 27.26 11.55
C LEU A 610 -11.32 26.90 11.83
N ASN A 611 -10.85 25.81 11.22
CA ASN A 611 -9.47 25.35 11.35
C ASN A 611 -8.81 25.24 9.97
N ILE A 612 -7.69 25.94 9.77
CA ILE A 612 -6.83 25.79 8.59
C ILE A 612 -5.84 24.66 8.90
N GLY A 613 -6.18 23.44 8.48
CA GLY A 613 -5.44 22.24 8.86
C GLY A 613 -4.19 21.96 8.02
N LEU A 614 -4.16 22.41 6.77
CA LEU A 614 -3.03 22.21 5.86
C LEU A 614 -2.89 23.39 4.91
N VAL A 615 -1.67 23.89 4.73
CA VAL A 615 -1.33 24.90 3.71
C VAL A 615 -0.10 24.41 2.95
N GLN A 616 -0.19 24.37 1.62
CA GLN A 616 0.88 23.92 0.74
C GLN A 616 0.97 24.82 -0.48
N GLY A 617 2.18 25.18 -0.91
CA GLY A 617 2.38 25.99 -2.10
C GLY A 617 3.82 26.42 -2.28
N GLY A 618 4.20 26.68 -3.53
CA GLY A 618 5.56 27.06 -3.89
C GLY A 618 6.48 25.88 -4.18
N VAL A 619 7.60 26.18 -4.86
CA VAL A 619 8.59 25.18 -5.30
C VAL A 619 9.97 25.47 -4.69
N ALA A 620 10.40 26.73 -4.72
CA ALA A 620 11.67 27.19 -4.16
C ALA A 620 11.60 28.68 -3.82
N ALA A 621 12.43 29.15 -2.89
CA ALA A 621 12.47 30.55 -2.47
C ALA A 621 12.82 31.53 -3.62
N ASN A 622 13.54 31.05 -4.64
CA ASN A 622 13.91 31.83 -5.81
C ASN A 622 12.89 31.74 -6.98
N VAL A 623 11.70 31.18 -6.76
CA VAL A 623 10.65 31.02 -7.76
C VAL A 623 9.33 31.58 -7.24
N VAL A 624 8.72 32.48 -8.00
CA VAL A 624 7.35 32.94 -7.76
C VAL A 624 6.40 31.75 -7.89
N SER A 625 5.60 31.48 -6.86
CA SER A 625 4.74 30.30 -6.82
C SER A 625 3.59 30.40 -7.83
N SER A 626 3.44 29.42 -8.72
CA SER A 626 2.28 29.33 -9.63
C SER A 626 1.07 28.61 -9.04
N HIS A 627 1.21 27.94 -7.90
CA HIS A 627 0.13 27.19 -7.28
C HIS A 627 0.26 27.15 -5.76
N ALA A 628 -0.85 27.36 -5.07
CA ALA A 628 -0.95 27.20 -3.63
C ALA A 628 -2.36 26.70 -3.27
N GLU A 629 -2.45 25.85 -2.26
CA GLU A 629 -3.70 25.32 -1.74
C GLU A 629 -3.71 25.30 -0.21
N ALA A 630 -4.91 25.39 0.35
CA ALA A 630 -5.16 25.19 1.77
C ALA A 630 -6.38 24.29 1.97
N ARG A 631 -6.32 23.39 2.96
CA ARG A 631 -7.45 22.57 3.40
C ARG A 631 -8.00 23.11 4.70
N ILE A 632 -9.27 23.46 4.69
CA ILE A 632 -9.97 24.09 5.80
C ILE A 632 -11.11 23.17 6.24
N SER A 633 -11.26 23.03 7.56
CA SER A 633 -12.35 22.30 8.19
C SER A 633 -13.12 23.24 9.10
N VAL A 634 -14.44 23.27 8.96
CA VAL A 634 -15.35 24.10 9.76
C VAL A 634 -16.23 23.18 10.60
N ARG A 635 -16.25 23.40 11.91
CA ARG A 635 -17.19 22.77 12.85
C ARG A 635 -18.40 23.67 12.98
N LEU A 636 -19.53 23.22 12.43
CA LEU A 636 -20.77 24.00 12.34
C LEU A 636 -21.55 23.93 13.65
N ALA A 637 -21.88 25.07 14.25
CA ALA A 637 -22.71 25.15 15.46
C ALA A 637 -24.20 25.38 15.17
N ALA A 638 -24.54 25.87 13.98
CA ALA A 638 -25.91 26.16 13.56
C ALA A 638 -26.03 26.16 12.02
N GLY A 639 -27.26 26.01 11.53
CA GLY A 639 -27.61 26.06 10.11
C GLY A 639 -27.18 24.84 9.31
N THR A 640 -27.32 24.93 8.00
CA THR A 640 -26.93 23.89 7.05
C THR A 640 -25.51 24.11 6.51
N PRO A 641 -24.84 23.06 6.00
CA PRO A 641 -23.59 23.22 5.27
C PRO A 641 -23.68 24.23 4.13
N GLU A 642 -24.83 24.31 3.46
CA GLU A 642 -25.12 25.24 2.37
C GLU A 642 -25.13 26.70 2.84
N ASP A 643 -25.70 26.99 4.02
CA ASP A 643 -25.71 28.34 4.59
C ASP A 643 -24.28 28.84 4.86
N SER A 644 -23.46 27.96 5.45
CA SER A 644 -22.06 28.28 5.76
C SER A 644 -21.20 28.36 4.50
N ARG A 645 -21.49 27.54 3.48
CA ARG A 645 -20.88 27.66 2.15
C ARG A 645 -21.16 29.03 1.54
N ALA A 646 -22.41 29.50 1.56
CA ALA A 646 -22.77 30.81 1.02
C ALA A 646 -22.07 31.97 1.75
N ILE A 647 -21.86 31.85 3.08
CA ILE A 647 -21.09 32.82 3.87
C ILE A 647 -19.62 32.82 3.44
N ILE A 648 -19.01 31.65 3.32
CA ILE A 648 -17.60 31.48 2.93
C ILE A 648 -17.37 31.98 1.50
N GLU A 649 -18.23 31.62 0.55
CA GLU A 649 -18.17 32.08 -0.84
C GLU A 649 -18.24 33.61 -0.93
N ARG A 650 -19.13 34.24 -0.14
CA ARG A 650 -19.23 35.70 -0.06
C ARG A 650 -17.97 36.33 0.52
N ALA A 651 -17.42 35.76 1.59
CA ALA A 651 -16.19 36.25 2.21
C ALA A 651 -14.99 36.17 1.26
N VAL A 652 -14.85 35.08 0.51
CA VAL A 652 -13.81 34.94 -0.50
C VAL A 652 -14.02 35.96 -1.63
N ALA A 653 -15.24 36.09 -2.16
CA ALA A 653 -15.55 37.04 -3.22
C ALA A 653 -15.27 38.51 -2.82
N GLN A 654 -15.47 38.87 -1.55
CA GLN A 654 -15.15 40.21 -1.03
C GLN A 654 -13.65 40.51 -1.07
N VAL A 655 -12.81 39.55 -0.69
CA VAL A 655 -11.35 39.72 -0.66
C VAL A 655 -10.77 39.67 -2.07
N THR A 656 -11.23 38.74 -2.91
CA THR A 656 -10.73 38.56 -4.28
C THR A 656 -11.29 39.59 -5.25
N ARG A 657 -12.33 40.35 -4.87
CA ARG A 657 -13.08 41.27 -5.75
C ARG A 657 -13.58 40.58 -7.03
N GLY A 658 -13.89 39.29 -6.95
CA GLY A 658 -14.35 38.48 -8.09
C GLY A 658 -13.23 37.98 -9.01
N ASP A 659 -11.97 38.08 -8.59
CA ASP A 659 -10.85 37.48 -9.30
C ASP A 659 -10.92 35.94 -9.23
N GLY A 660 -11.07 35.31 -10.41
CA GLY A 660 -11.21 33.85 -10.54
C GLY A 660 -9.94 33.05 -10.27
N ARG A 661 -8.82 33.70 -9.97
CA ARG A 661 -7.54 33.05 -9.63
C ARG A 661 -7.55 32.33 -8.29
N VAL A 662 -8.39 32.78 -7.35
CA VAL A 662 -8.59 32.09 -6.06
C VAL A 662 -10.02 31.58 -5.99
N TYR A 663 -10.18 30.27 -5.90
CA TYR A 663 -11.48 29.63 -5.89
C TYR A 663 -11.60 28.60 -4.77
N LEU A 664 -12.85 28.37 -4.39
CA LEU A 664 -13.22 27.35 -3.41
C LEU A 664 -13.56 26.06 -4.15
N ASP A 665 -13.04 24.96 -3.64
CA ASP A 665 -13.33 23.61 -4.09
C ASP A 665 -13.90 22.82 -2.91
N PHE A 666 -15.21 22.57 -2.96
CA PHE A 666 -15.95 21.83 -1.95
C PHE A 666 -16.03 20.32 -2.25
N GLY A 667 -15.43 19.85 -3.35
CA GLY A 667 -15.59 18.45 -3.79
C GLY A 667 -17.06 18.12 -4.15
N ASP A 668 -17.60 17.04 -3.59
CA ASP A 668 -19.00 16.67 -3.80
C ASP A 668 -19.95 17.67 -3.13
N ARG A 669 -21.09 17.96 -3.78
CA ARG A 669 -22.03 18.99 -3.32
C ARG A 669 -22.56 18.73 -1.92
N GLN A 670 -22.57 17.48 -1.45
CA GLN A 670 -22.99 17.02 -0.12
C GLN A 670 -21.86 16.95 0.93
N ALA A 671 -20.68 17.55 0.68
CA ALA A 671 -19.58 17.55 1.63
C ALA A 671 -19.91 18.38 2.89
N GLY A 672 -20.41 17.72 3.92
CA GLY A 672 -20.66 18.30 5.24
C GLY A 672 -21.97 17.84 5.86
N SER A 673 -22.01 17.81 7.18
CA SER A 673 -23.19 17.43 7.97
C SER A 673 -23.66 18.60 8.83
N PRO A 674 -24.98 18.86 8.94
CA PRO A 674 -25.50 19.86 9.87
C PRO A 674 -25.29 19.42 11.34
N PRO A 675 -25.36 20.35 12.30
CA PRO A 675 -25.36 20.01 13.72
C PRO A 675 -26.45 18.99 14.06
N GLN A 676 -26.13 18.04 14.93
CA GLN A 676 -27.07 17.01 15.37
C GLN A 676 -27.56 17.28 16.79
N TYR A 677 -28.82 16.92 17.03
CA TYR A 677 -29.50 17.06 18.31
C TYR A 677 -30.01 15.69 18.75
N PHE A 678 -29.89 15.44 20.04
CA PHE A 678 -30.23 14.16 20.67
C PHE A 678 -31.20 14.41 21.82
N ASP A 679 -31.93 13.35 22.19
CA ASP A 679 -32.85 13.35 23.31
C ASP A 679 -32.09 13.10 24.62
N VAL A 680 -32.55 13.73 25.69
CA VAL A 680 -31.91 13.71 27.03
C VAL A 680 -32.96 13.53 28.13
N ASP A 681 -34.06 12.85 27.80
CA ASP A 681 -35.23 12.62 28.65
C ASP A 681 -35.08 11.46 29.64
N VAL A 682 -33.92 10.81 29.67
CA VAL A 682 -33.61 9.74 30.64
C VAL A 682 -32.83 10.32 31.82
N ASP A 683 -33.42 10.23 33.01
CA ASP A 683 -32.82 10.77 34.25
C ASP A 683 -31.51 10.05 34.64
N GLY A 684 -30.67 10.74 35.43
CA GLY A 684 -29.49 10.16 36.08
C GLY A 684 -28.24 10.10 35.21
N PHE A 685 -28.18 10.92 34.16
CA PHE A 685 -26.97 11.20 33.40
C PHE A 685 -26.63 12.69 33.51
N GLU A 686 -25.35 13.03 33.53
CA GLU A 686 -24.92 14.40 33.23
C GLU A 686 -25.20 14.71 31.76
N VAL A 687 -25.62 15.93 31.45
CA VAL A 687 -25.96 16.35 30.09
C VAL A 687 -24.94 17.36 29.59
N ILE A 688 -24.26 17.02 28.50
CA ILE A 688 -23.21 17.84 27.90
C ILE A 688 -23.48 18.15 26.43
N THR A 689 -22.67 19.02 25.84
CA THR A 689 -22.62 19.25 24.39
C THR A 689 -21.19 19.04 23.91
N VAL A 690 -21.02 18.45 22.73
CA VAL A 690 -19.68 18.14 22.20
C VAL A 690 -19.38 18.89 20.90
N ASN A 691 -18.09 19.11 20.64
CA ASN A 691 -17.63 19.91 19.50
C ASN A 691 -17.22 19.07 18.27
N TYR A 692 -17.13 17.76 18.41
CA TYR A 692 -16.84 16.83 17.32
C TYR A 692 -18.14 16.38 16.61
N GLY A 693 -18.00 15.63 15.52
CA GLY A 693 -19.12 15.02 14.80
C GLY A 693 -19.05 13.51 14.93
N THR A 694 -20.17 12.82 14.70
CA THR A 694 -20.31 11.36 14.78
C THR A 694 -20.94 10.85 13.48
N ASP A 695 -21.16 9.55 13.38
CA ASP A 695 -21.90 8.91 12.29
C ASP A 695 -23.43 9.11 12.33
N ALA A 696 -23.97 9.78 13.35
CA ALA A 696 -25.41 10.06 13.44
C ALA A 696 -26.04 10.71 12.18
N PRO A 697 -25.40 11.68 11.49
CA PRO A 697 -25.92 12.23 10.24
C PRO A 697 -25.87 11.25 9.06
N ALA A 698 -24.98 10.25 9.10
CA ALA A 698 -24.86 9.26 8.05
C ALA A 698 -25.98 8.21 8.11
N LEU A 699 -26.58 8.02 9.30
CA LEU A 699 -27.76 7.17 9.47
C LEU A 699 -29.02 7.89 8.97
N LYS A 700 -29.63 7.38 7.89
CA LYS A 700 -30.91 7.91 7.38
C LYS A 700 -32.06 7.48 8.27
N ILE A 701 -32.42 8.35 9.21
CA ILE A 701 -33.61 8.21 10.06
C ILE A 701 -34.77 8.97 9.41
N HIS A 702 -35.87 8.27 9.11
CA HIS A 702 -37.08 8.91 8.57
C HIS A 702 -38.13 9.08 9.68
N ASP A 703 -38.17 10.27 10.29
CA ASP A 703 -39.25 10.61 11.23
C ASP A 703 -40.59 10.67 10.48
N GLN A 704 -41.64 10.08 11.06
CA GLN A 704 -43.01 10.23 10.55
C GLN A 704 -43.66 11.47 11.18
N GLU A 705 -44.61 12.10 10.48
CA GLU A 705 -45.40 13.24 11.01
C GLU A 705 -46.06 12.93 12.37
N THR A 706 -46.35 11.65 12.65
CA THR A 706 -46.98 11.17 13.89
C THR A 706 -46.02 10.52 14.88
N ARG A 707 -44.76 10.24 14.49
CA ARG A 707 -43.81 9.46 15.32
C ARG A 707 -42.35 9.84 15.03
N ARG A 708 -41.71 10.49 16.00
CA ARG A 708 -40.27 10.84 16.00
C ARG A 708 -39.46 9.71 16.62
N VAL A 709 -38.34 9.34 15.99
CA VAL A 709 -37.39 8.36 16.52
C VAL A 709 -36.50 9.04 17.56
N ARG A 710 -36.40 8.46 18.76
CA ARG A 710 -35.53 8.96 19.84
C ARG A 710 -34.07 8.66 19.53
N ARG A 711 -33.17 9.60 19.81
CA ARG A 711 -31.74 9.47 19.50
C ARG A 711 -30.93 9.81 20.73
N TYR A 712 -30.10 8.89 21.20
CA TYR A 712 -29.18 9.13 22.31
C TYR A 712 -27.74 8.99 21.84
N LEU A 713 -26.83 9.74 22.45
CA LEU A 713 -25.39 9.65 22.22
C LEU A 713 -24.70 9.55 23.58
N TYR A 714 -24.01 8.44 23.81
CA TYR A 714 -23.48 8.05 25.11
C TYR A 714 -22.32 7.08 24.96
N GLY A 715 -21.27 7.20 25.76
CA GLY A 715 -20.26 6.16 25.90
C GLY A 715 -19.13 6.54 26.87
N PRO A 716 -18.27 5.58 27.22
CA PRO A 716 -17.20 5.81 28.17
C PRO A 716 -15.98 6.48 27.54
N GLY A 717 -15.15 7.08 28.39
CA GLY A 717 -13.88 7.68 27.98
C GLY A 717 -14.03 9.10 27.40
N SER A 718 -12.90 9.80 27.35
CA SER A 718 -12.85 11.22 26.97
C SER A 718 -12.34 11.38 25.55
N ILE A 719 -13.05 12.16 24.73
CA ILE A 719 -12.57 12.53 23.39
C ILE A 719 -11.21 13.26 23.44
N LEU A 720 -10.82 13.84 24.58
CA LEU A 720 -9.57 14.57 24.72
C LEU A 720 -8.32 13.69 24.60
N VAL A 721 -8.44 12.39 24.86
CA VAL A 721 -7.36 11.41 24.68
C VAL A 721 -7.52 10.58 23.40
N ALA A 722 -8.65 10.71 22.70
CA ALA A 722 -8.88 10.06 21.42
C ALA A 722 -7.85 10.52 20.38
N HIS A 723 -7.45 9.62 19.49
CA HIS A 723 -6.44 9.82 18.44
C HIS A 723 -5.01 10.14 18.95
N GLY A 724 -4.81 10.31 20.26
CA GLY A 724 -3.51 10.48 20.90
C GLY A 724 -2.78 9.17 21.17
N ASP A 725 -1.52 9.27 21.61
CA ASP A 725 -0.69 8.12 22.02
C ASP A 725 -1.08 7.58 23.40
N ASP A 726 -1.66 8.44 24.25
CA ASP A 726 -2.05 8.14 25.63
C ASP A 726 -3.53 7.71 25.75
N GLU A 727 -4.10 7.15 24.68
CA GLU A 727 -5.49 6.68 24.68
C GLU A 727 -5.68 5.55 25.70
N ALA A 728 -6.48 5.83 26.73
CA ALA A 728 -6.71 4.90 27.83
C ALA A 728 -8.05 5.15 28.56
N ILE A 729 -8.57 4.10 29.19
CA ILE A 729 -9.83 4.12 29.94
C ILE A 729 -9.70 3.29 31.23
N THR A 730 -10.47 3.64 32.27
CA THR A 730 -10.51 2.84 33.50
C THR A 730 -11.51 1.69 33.39
N VAL A 731 -11.28 0.60 34.12
CA VAL A 731 -12.25 -0.50 34.23
C VAL A 731 -13.55 -0.02 34.89
N GLY A 732 -13.46 0.91 35.85
CA GLY A 732 -14.63 1.52 36.48
C GLY A 732 -15.52 2.25 35.48
N ASP A 733 -14.93 3.05 34.58
CA ASP A 733 -15.69 3.76 33.55
C ASP A 733 -16.35 2.78 32.57
N LEU A 734 -15.66 1.69 32.21
CA LEU A 734 -16.21 0.68 31.31
C LEU A 734 -17.40 -0.05 31.96
N GLU A 735 -17.30 -0.41 33.24
CA GLU A 735 -18.39 -1.04 34.00
C GLU A 735 -19.59 -0.09 34.19
N GLU A 736 -19.33 1.20 34.41
CA GLU A 736 -20.40 2.20 34.50
C GLU A 736 -21.08 2.44 33.14
N ALA A 737 -20.33 2.40 32.03
CA ALA A 737 -20.92 2.46 30.70
C ALA A 737 -21.88 1.30 30.42
N VAL A 738 -21.57 0.07 30.87
CA VAL A 738 -22.50 -1.06 30.75
C VAL A 738 -23.82 -0.75 31.46
N ARG A 739 -23.77 -0.19 32.68
CA ARG A 739 -24.97 0.23 33.43
C ARG A 739 -25.73 1.34 32.70
N GLY A 740 -25.01 2.31 32.14
CA GLY A 740 -25.58 3.42 31.37
C GLY A 740 -26.31 2.95 30.11
N TYR A 741 -25.67 2.13 29.27
CA TYR A 741 -26.31 1.56 28.09
C TYR A 741 -27.54 0.71 28.45
N LYS A 742 -27.45 -0.11 29.51
CA LYS A 742 -28.60 -0.91 29.99
C LYS A 742 -29.78 -0.02 30.40
N LYS A 743 -29.51 1.09 31.09
CA LYS A 743 -30.55 2.06 31.49
C LYS A 743 -31.23 2.71 30.28
N LEU A 744 -30.45 3.08 29.25
CA LEU A 744 -30.98 3.66 28.00
C LEU A 744 -31.80 2.65 27.20
N ILE A 745 -31.34 1.40 27.12
CA ILE A 745 -32.08 0.31 26.48
C ILE A 745 -33.40 0.06 27.23
N ALA A 746 -33.36 -0.03 28.56
CA ALA A 746 -34.55 -0.25 29.38
C ALA A 746 -35.57 0.90 29.29
N ALA A 747 -35.13 2.15 29.12
CA ALA A 747 -36.02 3.29 28.89
C ALA A 747 -36.64 3.32 27.47
N SER A 748 -36.15 2.46 26.57
CA SER A 748 -36.50 2.44 25.15
C SER A 748 -37.34 1.24 24.73
N LEU A 749 -37.29 0.15 25.51
CA LEU A 749 -38.19 -1.01 25.44
C LEU A 749 -39.53 -0.66 26.12
#